data_AF-A0A8C2XSH8-F1
#
_entry.id   AF-A0A8C2XSH8-F1
#
_cell.length_a   1.000
_cell.length_b   1.000
_cell.length_c   1.000
_cell.angle_alpha   90.00
_cell.angle_beta   90.00
_cell.angle_gamma   90.00
#
_symmetry.space_group_name_H-M   'P 1'
#
loop_
_entity.id
_entity.type
_entity.pdbx_description
1 polymer ?
#
loop_
_entity_poly.entity_id
_entity_poly.type
_entity_poly.pdbx_seq_one_letter_code
_entity_poly.pdbx_strand_id
1 'polypeptide(L)'
;MGNRGMEDLIPLINKLQDAFSSIGQSCNLDLPQIAVVGGQSAGKSSVLENFVGRDFLPRGSGIVTRRPLILQLFNNKAEYAEFLHCKGKKFVDFDEVRSEIEAETERITGSNKGISPIPINLRVYSPNVLNLTLIDLPGMTKVAVGDQPVDIEHQIRDMLMQFITKDSCLILAVTPANTDLANSDALKIAKEVDPQGYIGVVNRSQKDIDGKKDIRAALAAERKFFLSHPGYRHLAERMGTPHLQKALNQQLTNHIRDTLPGLRSKLQSQLLSLEKEVEEYKNFRPDDPTRKTKALLQMVQQFGVDFEKCIEGSGDQVDTNELSGGAKINRLFHERFPFELVKIVFDEKDLRREISHAIKNVHGVRTGLFTPDLAFEAIVKKQIVKLKTPCLKCIDLVIQELINTVRQCTNKLNSYPRLREETERIVTTHVREREGKTKDQVLLLIDIELSYINTNHEDFIGFANAQQRNTAANKKRAIPNQVIRKGWLTLNISIMKGGSKEYWFILTAESLSWYKDEEEKEKKYMLPLDNLKLRDLEKGFMSTKHIFAIFNTEQRNVYKDLRQVELACDSQEDVDSWKASFLRAGVYPEKDQTENDDAAPADTFSMDPQLERQVETIRNLVDSYIGIINKSTRDLVPKTIMHLMINSAKDFIHSELLAYLYSSGDQNSLMEESANQAQRRDEMLRMYHALKEALLIIGDISTGTISTPVPPPINDSWIQEASPTPQRRQPAAAAPAPSRPPAARGPTPGPPMNPSPAFGASLNPSPAFGAPPIPSRPGPPSNAFNSHQDPFSAPPLIPSRPARVPPGVPSRRPPGAPSHRPTIIRPAEPSLLD
;
A
#
# COMPACT_ATOMS: atom_id res chain seq x y z
N MET A 1 -53.12 15.48 23.67
CA MET A 1 -52.28 14.39 24.22
C MET A 1 -51.58 13.71 23.05
N GLY A 2 -50.25 13.83 22.96
CA GLY A 2 -49.46 13.33 21.83
C GLY A 2 -48.40 14.36 21.47
N ASN A 3 -47.17 14.09 21.92
CA ASN A 3 -45.87 14.69 21.56
C ASN A 3 -44.75 14.27 22.54
N ARG A 4 -45.07 13.73 23.74
CA ARG A 4 -44.09 13.26 24.76
C ARG A 4 -42.86 12.55 24.21
N GLY A 5 -43.04 11.57 23.33
CA GLY A 5 -41.92 10.80 22.75
C GLY A 5 -40.92 11.64 21.95
N MET A 6 -41.25 12.87 21.56
CA MET A 6 -40.33 13.85 20.98
C MET A 6 -39.67 14.75 22.03
N GLU A 7 -40.41 15.09 23.10
CA GLU A 7 -39.91 15.89 24.23
C GLU A 7 -38.70 15.21 24.90
N ASP A 8 -38.70 13.87 24.98
CA ASP A 8 -37.61 13.04 25.50
C ASP A 8 -36.48 12.79 24.47
N LEU A 9 -36.82 12.63 23.18
CA LEU A 9 -35.91 12.18 22.11
C LEU A 9 -34.86 13.23 21.73
N ILE A 10 -35.23 14.51 21.69
CA ILE A 10 -34.31 15.57 21.24
C ILE A 10 -33.18 15.85 22.27
N PRO A 11 -33.44 15.93 23.59
CA PRO A 11 -32.36 16.01 24.58
C PRO A 11 -31.37 14.84 24.49
N LEU A 12 -31.83 13.63 24.15
CA LEU A 12 -30.96 12.47 23.92
C LEU A 12 -30.13 12.60 22.64
N ILE A 13 -30.72 13.13 21.56
CA ILE A 13 -29.99 13.46 20.31
C ILE A 13 -28.93 14.53 20.53
N ASN A 14 -29.24 15.61 21.25
CA ASN A 14 -28.28 16.68 21.51
C ASN A 14 -27.10 16.15 22.33
N LYS A 15 -27.35 15.38 23.40
CA LYS A 15 -26.29 14.66 24.14
C LYS A 15 -25.42 13.78 23.25
N LEU A 16 -26.04 13.08 22.28
CA LEU A 16 -25.31 12.23 21.35
C LEU A 16 -24.39 13.05 20.42
N GLN A 17 -24.87 14.19 19.91
CA GLN A 17 -24.06 15.12 19.11
C GLN A 17 -22.96 15.80 19.94
N ASP A 18 -23.23 16.19 21.18
CA ASP A 18 -22.26 16.76 22.11
C ASP A 18 -21.14 15.75 22.44
N ALA A 19 -21.51 14.50 22.72
CA ALA A 19 -20.58 13.40 22.98
C ALA A 19 -19.62 13.20 21.80
N PHE A 20 -20.10 13.12 20.56
CA PHE A 20 -19.24 13.02 19.37
C PHE A 20 -18.39 14.28 19.12
N SER A 21 -18.98 15.46 19.31
CA SER A 21 -18.28 16.74 19.15
C SER A 21 -17.07 16.86 20.10
N SER A 22 -17.17 16.29 21.30
CA SER A 22 -16.08 16.28 22.29
C SER A 22 -14.84 15.48 21.85
N ILE A 23 -14.98 14.52 20.93
CA ILE A 23 -13.89 13.69 20.39
C ILE A 23 -13.17 14.39 19.23
N GLY A 24 -13.70 15.50 18.71
CA GLY A 24 -13.29 16.06 17.41
C GLY A 24 -13.76 15.23 16.21
N GLN A 25 -14.48 14.12 16.43
CA GLN A 25 -15.16 13.39 15.36
C GLN A 25 -16.47 14.09 15.03
N SER A 26 -16.55 14.69 13.84
CA SER A 26 -17.83 15.02 13.22
C SER A 26 -18.55 13.73 12.85
N CYS A 27 -19.22 13.11 13.82
CA CYS A 27 -20.22 12.12 13.53
C CYS A 27 -21.34 12.86 12.79
N ASN A 28 -21.40 12.68 11.47
CA ASN A 28 -22.60 12.97 10.68
C ASN A 28 -23.69 11.98 11.07
N LEU A 29 -24.21 12.19 12.28
CA LEU A 29 -25.62 12.13 12.58
C LEU A 29 -26.29 13.12 11.62
N ASP A 30 -26.55 12.66 10.40
CA ASP A 30 -27.48 13.30 9.47
C ASP A 30 -28.89 13.16 10.07
N LEU A 31 -29.13 13.92 11.15
CA LEU A 31 -30.45 14.09 11.74
C LEU A 31 -31.40 14.56 10.65
N PRO A 32 -32.66 14.07 10.62
CA PRO A 32 -33.55 14.43 9.55
C PRO A 32 -33.78 15.93 9.50
N GLN A 33 -33.52 16.48 8.33
CA GLN A 33 -33.63 17.90 8.01
C GLN A 33 -34.86 18.07 7.11
N ILE A 34 -35.61 19.16 7.31
CA ILE A 34 -36.78 19.45 6.47
C ILE A 34 -36.40 20.53 5.46
N ALA A 35 -36.14 20.13 4.23
CA ALA A 35 -35.83 21.03 3.12
C ALA A 35 -37.12 21.57 2.49
N VAL A 36 -37.28 22.90 2.47
CA VAL A 36 -38.46 23.55 1.89
C VAL A 36 -38.19 23.87 0.42
N VAL A 37 -38.81 23.09 -0.47
CA VAL A 37 -38.65 23.20 -1.93
C VAL A 37 -39.90 23.82 -2.53
N GLY A 38 -39.75 24.73 -3.49
CA GLY A 38 -40.87 25.49 -4.03
C GLY A 38 -40.42 26.59 -4.98
N GLY A 39 -41.26 26.93 -5.95
CA GLY A 39 -40.99 28.01 -6.90
C GLY A 39 -40.79 29.38 -6.24
N GLN A 40 -40.34 30.37 -7.01
CA GLN A 40 -40.37 31.76 -6.59
C GLN A 40 -41.79 32.16 -6.16
N SER A 41 -41.92 32.96 -5.10
CA SER A 41 -43.19 33.43 -4.52
C SER A 41 -44.17 32.34 -4.07
N ALA A 42 -43.77 31.06 -3.99
CA ALA A 42 -44.67 29.96 -3.59
C ALA A 42 -45.13 29.99 -2.11
N GLY A 43 -44.66 30.95 -1.31
CA GLY A 43 -45.02 31.11 0.11
C GLY A 43 -44.14 30.33 1.09
N LYS A 44 -43.00 29.78 0.67
CA LYS A 44 -42.05 29.02 1.52
C LYS A 44 -41.73 29.74 2.84
N SER A 45 -41.26 30.98 2.75
CA SER A 45 -40.88 31.79 3.89
C SER A 45 -42.09 32.08 4.80
N SER A 46 -43.28 32.33 4.23
CA SER A 46 -44.53 32.49 4.99
C SER A 46 -44.95 31.23 5.75
N VAL A 47 -44.72 30.04 5.18
CA VAL A 47 -44.93 28.77 5.89
C VAL A 47 -43.96 28.68 7.07
N LEU A 48 -42.67 28.91 6.85
CA LEU A 48 -41.63 28.88 7.90
C LEU A 48 -41.90 29.88 9.05
N GLU A 49 -42.37 31.08 8.74
CA GLU A 49 -42.75 32.08 9.75
C GLU A 49 -43.98 31.65 10.56
N ASN A 50 -44.93 30.93 9.95
CA ASN A 50 -46.04 30.29 10.66
C ASN A 50 -45.58 29.09 11.52
N PHE A 51 -44.41 28.48 11.25
CA PHE A 51 -43.77 27.50 12.15
C PHE A 51 -43.14 28.14 13.39
N VAL A 52 -42.48 29.30 13.23
CA VAL A 52 -41.81 30.01 14.34
C VAL A 52 -42.79 30.86 15.16
N GLY A 53 -43.88 31.33 14.56
CA GLY A 53 -44.79 32.29 15.20
C GLY A 53 -44.27 33.72 15.22
N ARG A 54 -43.25 34.03 14.40
CA ARG A 54 -42.59 35.35 14.28
C ARG A 54 -42.36 35.68 12.81
N ASP A 55 -42.39 36.98 12.49
CA ASP A 55 -41.98 37.52 11.18
C ASP A 55 -40.49 37.86 11.23
N PHE A 56 -39.64 37.11 10.52
CA PHE A 56 -38.18 37.26 10.60
C PHE A 56 -37.44 36.91 9.31
N LEU A 57 -38.13 36.40 8.29
CA LEU A 57 -37.52 36.12 7.00
C LEU A 57 -37.60 37.37 6.09
N PRO A 58 -36.64 37.57 5.17
CA PRO A 58 -36.67 38.67 4.21
C PRO A 58 -37.97 38.68 3.39
N ARG A 59 -38.38 39.86 2.89
CA ARG A 59 -39.56 40.01 2.02
C ARG A 59 -39.27 40.98 0.87
N GLY A 60 -39.64 40.61 -0.36
CA GLY A 60 -39.46 41.48 -1.52
C GLY A 60 -39.87 40.86 -2.85
N SER A 61 -39.74 41.63 -3.93
CA SER A 61 -40.08 41.21 -5.30
C SER A 61 -38.88 40.65 -6.07
N GLY A 62 -38.79 39.32 -6.18
CA GLY A 62 -37.72 38.61 -6.89
C GLY A 62 -37.39 37.27 -6.23
N ILE A 63 -36.17 36.79 -6.42
CA ILE A 63 -35.60 35.76 -5.55
C ILE A 63 -35.25 36.42 -4.21
N VAL A 64 -36.00 36.06 -3.16
CA VAL A 64 -35.85 36.60 -1.81
C VAL A 64 -34.80 35.80 -1.04
N THR A 65 -35.02 34.49 -0.87
CA THR A 65 -34.05 33.53 -0.34
C THR A 65 -32.95 33.30 -1.38
N ARG A 66 -31.82 34.02 -1.28
CA ARG A 66 -30.67 33.94 -2.20
C ARG A 66 -29.54 33.02 -1.74
N ARG A 67 -29.57 32.58 -0.48
CA ARG A 67 -28.67 31.60 0.14
C ARG A 67 -29.52 30.58 0.91
N PRO A 68 -29.11 29.30 1.03
CA PRO A 68 -29.76 28.36 1.94
C PRO A 68 -29.77 28.89 3.38
N LEU A 69 -30.92 28.86 4.05
CA LEU A 69 -31.03 29.25 5.46
C LEU A 69 -31.29 27.99 6.31
N ILE A 70 -30.27 27.54 7.04
CA ILE A 70 -30.37 26.45 8.01
C ILE A 70 -30.89 27.05 9.32
N LEU A 71 -32.17 26.79 9.59
CA LEU A 71 -32.93 27.30 10.71
C LEU A 71 -33.11 26.20 11.76
N GLN A 72 -32.34 26.28 12.85
CA GLN A 72 -32.43 25.37 13.99
C GLN A 72 -33.36 25.96 15.05
N LEU A 73 -34.57 25.42 15.15
CA LEU A 73 -35.53 25.77 16.20
C LEU A 73 -35.20 25.01 17.48
N PHE A 74 -35.40 25.65 18.63
CA PHE A 74 -35.24 25.08 19.97
C PHE A 74 -36.37 25.53 20.90
N ASN A 75 -37.02 24.58 21.58
CA ASN A 75 -37.98 24.91 22.64
C ASN A 75 -37.20 25.40 23.88
N ASN A 76 -37.48 26.63 24.31
CA ASN A 76 -36.81 27.24 25.47
C ASN A 76 -37.77 28.19 26.18
N LYS A 77 -37.62 28.36 27.49
CA LYS A 77 -38.41 29.33 28.28
C LYS A 77 -38.10 30.78 27.89
N ALA A 78 -36.90 31.05 27.41
CA ALA A 78 -36.49 32.35 26.87
C ALA A 78 -36.66 32.38 25.34
N GLU A 79 -37.13 33.50 24.81
CA GLU A 79 -37.28 33.72 23.37
C GLU A 79 -36.17 34.66 22.85
N TYR A 80 -35.30 34.15 21.98
CA TYR A 80 -34.18 34.88 21.36
C TYR A 80 -33.59 34.09 20.18
N ALA A 81 -32.76 34.73 19.36
CA ALA A 81 -32.03 34.09 18.26
C ALA A 81 -30.51 34.32 18.33
N GLU A 82 -29.73 33.43 17.73
CA GLU A 82 -28.26 33.51 17.62
C GLU A 82 -27.82 33.04 16.22
N PHE A 83 -26.89 33.76 15.58
CA PHE A 83 -26.28 33.35 14.31
C PHE A 83 -24.88 32.76 14.52
N LEU A 84 -24.52 31.76 13.70
CA LEU A 84 -23.21 31.11 13.77
C LEU A 84 -22.04 32.07 13.46
N HIS A 85 -22.27 33.11 12.64
CA HIS A 85 -21.28 34.14 12.31
C HIS A 85 -21.24 35.29 13.32
N CYS A 86 -22.25 35.45 14.18
CA CYS A 86 -22.31 36.48 15.24
C CYS A 86 -22.20 35.85 16.64
N LYS A 87 -21.19 34.99 16.84
CA LYS A 87 -21.02 34.20 18.09
C LYS A 87 -21.10 35.10 19.34
N GLY A 88 -22.06 34.81 20.22
CA GLY A 88 -22.28 35.54 21.47
C GLY A 88 -23.27 36.71 21.40
N LYS A 89 -23.65 37.22 20.22
CA LYS A 89 -24.76 38.19 20.10
C LYS A 89 -26.10 37.44 20.13
N LYS A 90 -26.91 37.73 21.16
CA LYS A 90 -28.33 37.31 21.22
C LYS A 90 -29.20 38.40 20.64
N PHE A 91 -30.02 38.03 19.67
CA PHE A 91 -31.01 38.89 19.03
C PHE A 91 -32.36 38.65 19.72
N VAL A 92 -32.96 39.70 20.29
CA VAL A 92 -34.29 39.62 20.93
C VAL A 92 -35.39 40.25 20.09
N ASP A 93 -35.03 41.16 19.16
CA ASP A 93 -35.91 41.64 18.11
C ASP A 93 -35.75 40.78 16.85
N PHE A 94 -36.86 40.36 16.26
CA PHE A 94 -36.89 39.57 15.03
C PHE A 94 -36.88 40.43 13.76
N ASP A 95 -37.16 41.74 13.86
CA ASP A 95 -36.88 42.69 12.77
C ASP A 95 -35.34 42.87 12.62
N GLU A 96 -34.56 42.88 13.72
CA GLU A 96 -33.08 42.80 13.63
C GLU A 96 -32.61 41.49 12.97
N VAL A 97 -33.22 40.35 13.32
CA VAL A 97 -32.89 39.04 12.69
C VAL A 97 -33.11 39.08 11.19
N ARG A 98 -34.18 39.74 10.71
CA ARG A 98 -34.43 39.91 9.28
C ARG A 98 -33.34 40.73 8.61
N SER A 99 -33.03 41.91 9.14
CA SER A 99 -32.00 42.77 8.57
C SER A 99 -30.60 42.17 8.62
N GLU A 100 -30.29 41.32 9.60
CA GLU A 100 -29.05 40.54 9.64
C GLU A 100 -29.01 39.47 8.54
N ILE A 101 -30.11 38.76 8.26
CA ILE A 101 -30.18 37.82 7.11
C ILE A 101 -29.98 38.56 5.78
N GLU A 102 -30.59 39.75 5.64
CA GLU A 102 -30.47 40.59 4.45
C GLU A 102 -29.02 41.06 4.26
N ALA A 103 -28.41 41.65 5.29
CA ALA A 103 -27.03 42.12 5.26
C ALA A 103 -26.01 40.98 5.03
N GLU A 104 -26.17 39.85 5.72
CA GLU A 104 -25.32 38.66 5.54
C GLU A 104 -25.47 38.05 4.14
N THR A 105 -26.67 38.15 3.54
CA THR A 105 -26.91 37.72 2.17
C THR A 105 -26.20 38.62 1.17
N GLU A 106 -26.29 39.94 1.32
CA GLU A 106 -25.65 40.89 0.40
C GLU A 106 -24.13 40.94 0.55
N ARG A 107 -23.60 40.70 1.75
CA ARG A 107 -22.15 40.56 1.99
C ARG A 107 -21.49 39.47 1.12
N ILE A 108 -22.25 38.45 0.73
CA ILE A 108 -21.76 37.30 -0.06
C ILE A 108 -22.29 37.27 -1.49
N THR A 109 -23.52 37.74 -1.75
CA THR A 109 -24.14 37.69 -3.10
C THR A 109 -24.21 39.05 -3.81
N GLY A 110 -23.78 40.13 -3.15
CA GLY A 110 -23.99 41.51 -3.60
C GLY A 110 -25.47 41.92 -3.60
N SER A 111 -25.77 43.12 -4.08
CA SER A 111 -27.15 43.61 -4.17
C SER A 111 -27.88 43.19 -5.46
N ASN A 112 -27.15 42.76 -6.50
CA ASN A 112 -27.69 42.51 -7.85
C ASN A 112 -28.32 41.11 -8.06
N LYS A 113 -29.03 40.61 -7.04
CA LYS A 113 -29.86 39.38 -7.07
C LYS A 113 -29.13 38.05 -7.37
N GLY A 114 -27.80 38.00 -7.26
CA GLY A 114 -27.04 36.75 -7.31
C GLY A 114 -27.42 35.76 -6.21
N ILE A 115 -27.02 34.49 -6.34
CA ILE A 115 -27.23 33.45 -5.33
C ILE A 115 -25.89 32.87 -4.86
N SER A 116 -25.88 32.16 -3.73
CA SER A 116 -24.70 31.41 -3.27
C SER A 116 -25.11 30.14 -2.50
N PRO A 117 -24.44 28.99 -2.71
CA PRO A 117 -24.72 27.76 -1.98
C PRO A 117 -24.27 27.80 -0.51
N ILE A 118 -23.49 28.80 -0.09
CA ILE A 118 -22.95 28.89 1.28
C ILE A 118 -24.09 29.22 2.26
N PRO A 119 -24.47 28.30 3.17
CA PRO A 119 -25.64 28.49 4.02
C PRO A 119 -25.45 29.62 5.05
N ILE A 120 -26.56 30.20 5.49
CA ILE A 120 -26.65 30.99 6.73
C ILE A 120 -27.16 30.04 7.82
N ASN A 121 -26.53 30.05 9.00
CA ASN A 121 -26.92 29.20 10.14
C ASN A 121 -27.50 30.07 11.26
N LEU A 122 -28.80 29.88 11.53
CA LEU A 122 -29.60 30.64 12.48
C LEU A 122 -30.23 29.69 13.52
N ARG A 123 -30.03 29.97 14.80
CA ARG A 123 -30.68 29.29 15.92
C ARG A 123 -31.77 30.18 16.50
N VAL A 124 -32.98 29.64 16.66
CA VAL A 124 -34.10 30.36 17.28
C VAL A 124 -34.62 29.57 18.48
N TYR A 125 -34.52 30.19 19.65
CA TYR A 125 -35.04 29.70 20.92
C TYR A 125 -36.40 30.37 21.16
N SER A 126 -37.46 29.61 21.44
CA SER A 126 -38.79 30.14 21.79
C SER A 126 -39.62 29.09 22.53
N PRO A 127 -40.52 29.45 23.46
CA PRO A 127 -41.39 28.46 24.12
C PRO A 127 -42.50 27.93 23.20
N ASN A 128 -42.74 28.60 22.06
CA ASN A 128 -43.84 28.30 21.13
C ASN A 128 -43.44 27.33 20.00
N VAL A 129 -42.15 27.00 19.84
CA VAL A 129 -41.63 26.12 18.77
C VAL A 129 -41.28 24.74 19.29
N LEU A 130 -41.28 23.74 18.42
CA LEU A 130 -40.68 22.42 18.68
C LEU A 130 -39.25 22.43 18.15
N ASN A 131 -38.32 21.69 18.78
CA ASN A 131 -36.94 21.69 18.27
C ASN A 131 -36.87 20.93 16.94
N LEU A 132 -36.43 21.59 15.87
CA LEU A 132 -36.49 21.05 14.52
C LEU A 132 -35.52 21.83 13.61
N THR A 133 -34.83 21.15 12.69
CA THR A 133 -34.00 21.81 11.67
C THR A 133 -34.75 21.94 10.35
N LEU A 134 -35.10 23.18 10.00
CA LEU A 134 -35.71 23.59 8.74
C LEU A 134 -34.63 24.16 7.82
N ILE A 135 -34.74 23.95 6.51
CA ILE A 135 -33.84 24.57 5.52
C ILE A 135 -34.69 25.29 4.48
N ASP A 136 -34.68 26.64 4.48
CA ASP A 136 -35.24 27.41 3.36
C ASP A 136 -34.24 27.42 2.22
N LEU A 137 -34.68 27.00 1.04
CA LEU A 137 -33.84 26.92 -0.16
C LEU A 137 -34.30 27.94 -1.21
N PRO A 138 -33.41 28.43 -2.10
CA PRO A 138 -33.80 29.38 -3.12
C PRO A 138 -34.98 28.93 -3.98
N GLY A 139 -35.83 29.90 -4.36
CA GLY A 139 -36.99 29.63 -5.19
C GLY A 139 -36.61 29.42 -6.66
N MET A 140 -37.04 28.28 -7.24
CA MET A 140 -36.85 28.01 -8.66
C MET A 140 -37.43 29.15 -9.53
N THR A 141 -36.64 29.57 -10.51
CA THR A 141 -37.02 30.46 -11.61
C THR A 141 -36.56 29.85 -12.93
N LYS A 142 -37.28 30.15 -14.02
CA LYS A 142 -37.00 29.76 -15.40
C LYS A 142 -36.45 30.92 -16.26
N VAL A 143 -36.27 32.09 -15.64
CA VAL A 143 -35.79 33.31 -16.29
C VAL A 143 -34.83 34.02 -15.34
N ALA A 144 -33.62 34.34 -15.82
CA ALA A 144 -32.62 35.11 -15.10
C ALA A 144 -33.02 36.60 -15.03
N VAL A 145 -32.77 37.25 -13.88
CA VAL A 145 -33.12 38.66 -13.64
C VAL A 145 -32.01 39.38 -12.87
N GLY A 146 -31.47 40.46 -13.45
CA GLY A 146 -30.30 41.17 -12.92
C GLY A 146 -29.00 40.51 -13.40
N ASP A 147 -27.99 40.46 -12.54
CA ASP A 147 -26.67 39.88 -12.87
C ASP A 147 -26.66 38.34 -12.74
N GLN A 148 -27.84 37.71 -12.78
CA GLN A 148 -27.99 36.26 -12.72
C GLN A 148 -27.52 35.63 -14.04
N PRO A 149 -26.71 34.56 -14.00
CA PRO A 149 -26.23 33.91 -15.22
C PRO A 149 -27.35 33.10 -15.89
N VAL A 150 -27.18 32.79 -17.17
CA VAL A 150 -28.23 32.17 -18.01
C VAL A 150 -28.63 30.77 -17.51
N ASP A 151 -27.71 30.08 -16.82
CA ASP A 151 -27.87 28.76 -16.21
C ASP A 151 -28.42 28.80 -14.77
N ILE A 152 -28.94 29.94 -14.28
CA ILE A 152 -29.47 30.10 -12.91
C ILE A 152 -30.47 29.01 -12.47
N GLU A 153 -31.29 28.49 -13.39
CA GLU A 153 -32.22 27.37 -13.11
C GLU A 153 -31.46 26.08 -12.74
N HIS A 154 -30.35 25.79 -13.43
CA HIS A 154 -29.49 24.65 -13.15
C HIS A 154 -28.73 24.84 -11.84
N GLN A 155 -28.16 26.03 -11.60
CA GLN A 155 -27.46 26.34 -10.35
C GLN A 155 -28.38 26.24 -9.12
N ILE A 156 -29.65 26.66 -9.24
CA ILE A 156 -30.66 26.44 -8.19
C ILE A 156 -30.98 24.95 -8.05
N ARG A 157 -31.16 24.21 -9.15
CA ARG A 157 -31.44 22.76 -9.09
C ARG A 157 -30.30 21.99 -8.42
N ASP A 158 -29.05 22.24 -8.80
CA ASP A 158 -27.88 21.58 -8.20
C ASP A 158 -27.75 21.91 -6.71
N MET A 159 -28.05 23.16 -6.32
CA MET A 159 -28.10 23.57 -4.92
C MET A 159 -29.23 22.87 -4.16
N LEU A 160 -30.42 22.68 -4.75
CA LEU A 160 -31.49 21.88 -4.14
C LEU A 160 -31.03 20.42 -3.93
N MET A 161 -30.45 19.81 -4.97
CA MET A 161 -29.99 18.41 -4.96
C MET A 161 -28.96 18.13 -3.86
N GLN A 162 -28.05 19.07 -3.56
CA GLN A 162 -27.09 18.94 -2.45
C GLN A 162 -27.72 18.73 -1.06
N PHE A 163 -28.98 19.14 -0.86
CA PHE A 163 -29.71 18.89 0.40
C PHE A 163 -30.68 17.71 0.29
N ILE A 164 -31.46 17.64 -0.79
CA ILE A 164 -32.58 16.67 -0.90
C ILE A 164 -32.15 15.26 -1.34
N THR A 165 -30.94 15.06 -1.88
CA THR A 165 -30.46 13.71 -2.25
C THR A 165 -29.95 12.89 -1.05
N LYS A 166 -30.01 13.43 0.16
CA LYS A 166 -29.68 12.71 1.39
C LYS A 166 -30.86 11.86 1.83
N ASP A 167 -30.61 10.59 2.13
CA ASP A 167 -31.61 9.65 2.68
C ASP A 167 -32.32 10.18 3.96
N SER A 168 -31.69 11.12 4.68
CA SER A 168 -32.24 11.76 5.88
C SER A 168 -33.15 12.97 5.61
N CYS A 169 -33.23 13.47 4.37
CA CYS A 169 -33.89 14.73 4.08
C CYS A 169 -35.40 14.54 3.81
N LEU A 170 -36.25 15.14 4.65
CA LEU A 170 -37.68 15.24 4.39
C LEU A 170 -37.96 16.44 3.48
N ILE A 171 -38.58 16.21 2.33
CA ILE A 171 -38.85 17.26 1.33
C ILE A 171 -40.23 17.89 1.58
N LEU A 172 -40.27 19.16 1.98
CA LEU A 172 -41.50 19.94 2.07
C LEU A 172 -41.75 20.70 0.77
N ALA A 173 -42.45 20.06 -0.17
CA ALA A 173 -42.77 20.62 -1.49
C ALA A 173 -43.95 21.62 -1.44
N VAL A 174 -43.64 22.91 -1.41
CA VAL A 174 -44.62 24.01 -1.33
C VAL A 174 -45.08 24.43 -2.73
N THR A 175 -46.38 24.30 -3.00
CA THR A 175 -47.03 24.68 -4.26
C THR A 175 -48.21 25.65 -4.02
N PRO A 176 -48.38 26.72 -4.82
CA PRO A 176 -49.55 27.59 -4.73
C PRO A 176 -50.86 26.89 -5.13
N ALA A 177 -51.93 27.11 -4.36
CA ALA A 177 -53.26 26.55 -4.66
C ALA A 177 -53.99 27.21 -5.86
N ASN A 178 -53.44 28.30 -6.42
CA ASN A 178 -53.93 28.96 -7.63
C ASN A 178 -53.14 28.58 -8.90
N THR A 179 -52.17 27.66 -8.79
CA THR A 179 -51.47 27.06 -9.94
C THR A 179 -51.86 25.60 -10.08
N ASP A 180 -51.91 25.10 -11.30
CA ASP A 180 -52.14 23.67 -11.56
C ASP A 180 -51.04 22.81 -10.93
N LEU A 181 -51.46 21.82 -10.14
CA LEU A 181 -50.59 20.94 -9.37
C LEU A 181 -49.68 20.09 -10.26
N ALA A 182 -50.16 19.66 -11.43
CA ALA A 182 -49.37 18.90 -12.40
C ALA A 182 -48.20 19.71 -12.97
N ASN A 183 -48.31 21.04 -12.97
CA ASN A 183 -47.27 21.94 -13.43
C ASN A 183 -46.25 22.31 -12.34
N SER A 184 -46.44 21.90 -11.08
CA SER A 184 -45.53 22.22 -9.97
C SER A 184 -44.14 21.61 -10.12
N ASP A 185 -43.13 22.46 -10.33
CA ASP A 185 -41.73 22.03 -10.38
C ASP A 185 -41.23 21.50 -9.02
N ALA A 186 -41.86 21.92 -7.92
CA ALA A 186 -41.58 21.41 -6.58
C ALA A 186 -41.98 19.94 -6.43
N LEU A 187 -43.13 19.56 -7.01
CA LEU A 187 -43.59 18.17 -7.02
C LEU A 187 -42.86 17.32 -8.06
N LYS A 188 -42.35 17.90 -9.15
CA LYS A 188 -41.48 17.16 -10.09
C LYS A 188 -40.18 16.75 -9.41
N ILE A 189 -39.48 17.70 -8.78
CA ILE A 189 -38.25 17.42 -8.02
C ILE A 189 -38.53 16.51 -6.80
N ALA A 190 -39.66 16.65 -6.11
CA ALA A 190 -40.01 15.73 -5.02
C ALA A 190 -40.35 14.31 -5.52
N LYS A 191 -41.08 14.16 -6.64
CA LYS A 191 -41.40 12.84 -7.24
C LYS A 191 -40.18 12.14 -7.85
N GLU A 192 -39.08 12.84 -8.07
CA GLU A 192 -37.77 12.22 -8.38
C GLU A 192 -37.12 11.55 -7.15
N VAL A 193 -37.62 11.78 -5.92
CA VAL A 193 -36.97 11.34 -4.66
C VAL A 193 -37.92 10.62 -3.67
N ASP A 194 -39.06 11.20 -3.27
CA ASP A 194 -40.04 10.59 -2.35
C ASP A 194 -41.49 11.08 -2.57
N PRO A 195 -42.46 10.19 -2.92
CA PRO A 195 -43.86 10.55 -3.14
C PRO A 195 -44.75 10.35 -1.89
N GLN A 196 -45.00 11.42 -1.12
CA GLN A 196 -45.98 11.44 -0.02
C GLN A 196 -47.16 12.41 -0.23
N GLY A 197 -48.19 12.31 0.61
CA GLY A 197 -49.48 12.99 0.44
C GLY A 197 -49.53 14.49 0.81
N TYR A 198 -50.57 15.17 0.34
CA TYR A 198 -50.70 16.63 0.39
C TYR A 198 -51.38 17.17 1.67
N ILE A 199 -50.88 18.29 2.20
CA ILE A 199 -51.51 19.08 3.29
C ILE A 199 -51.67 20.53 2.82
N GLY A 200 -52.90 21.05 2.84
CA GLY A 200 -53.21 22.44 2.49
C GLY A 200 -53.03 23.39 3.68
N VAL A 201 -52.49 24.58 3.41
CA VAL A 201 -52.19 25.65 4.38
C VAL A 201 -52.67 27.00 3.83
N VAL A 202 -53.18 27.89 4.68
CA VAL A 202 -53.65 29.24 4.31
C VAL A 202 -52.70 30.29 4.86
N ASN A 203 -51.81 30.79 3.99
CA ASN A 203 -50.88 31.86 4.33
C ASN A 203 -51.57 33.23 4.45
N ARG A 204 -50.95 34.15 5.19
CA ARG A 204 -51.32 35.58 5.20
C ARG A 204 -51.16 36.18 3.79
N SER A 205 -52.11 37.02 3.38
CA SER A 205 -51.97 37.80 2.13
C SER A 205 -50.98 38.95 2.31
N GLN A 206 -50.49 39.55 1.22
CA GLN A 206 -49.59 40.71 1.31
C GLN A 206 -50.21 41.84 2.15
N LYS A 207 -51.51 42.12 1.95
CA LYS A 207 -52.26 43.13 2.72
C LYS A 207 -52.37 42.79 4.22
N ASP A 208 -52.40 41.51 4.58
CA ASP A 208 -52.33 41.09 5.99
C ASP A 208 -50.94 41.33 6.60
N ILE A 209 -49.88 41.15 5.81
CA ILE A 209 -48.48 41.35 6.20
C ILE A 209 -48.20 42.86 6.35
N ASP A 210 -48.58 43.67 5.36
CA ASP A 210 -48.44 45.13 5.38
C ASP A 210 -49.20 45.74 6.57
N GLY A 211 -50.38 45.18 6.90
CA GLY A 211 -51.18 45.52 8.08
C GLY A 211 -50.68 44.95 9.41
N LYS A 212 -49.47 44.36 9.45
CA LYS A 212 -48.86 43.69 10.62
C LYS A 212 -49.81 42.74 11.38
N LYS A 213 -50.59 41.94 10.65
CA LYS A 213 -51.53 40.97 11.23
C LYS A 213 -50.79 39.88 12.01
N ASP A 214 -51.07 39.83 13.30
CA ASP A 214 -50.56 38.83 14.24
C ASP A 214 -50.78 37.39 13.74
N ILE A 215 -49.79 36.53 14.02
CA ILE A 215 -49.76 35.15 13.53
C ILE A 215 -50.79 34.27 14.27
N ARG A 216 -51.11 34.55 15.54
CA ARG A 216 -52.19 33.82 16.25
C ARG A 216 -53.56 34.17 15.64
N ALA A 217 -53.78 35.44 15.29
CA ALA A 217 -54.95 35.87 14.53
C ALA A 217 -54.99 35.27 13.10
N ALA A 218 -53.84 35.07 12.45
CA ALA A 218 -53.76 34.38 11.17
C ALA A 218 -54.12 32.87 11.29
N LEU A 219 -53.57 32.15 12.26
CA LEU A 219 -53.90 30.74 12.53
C LEU A 219 -55.39 30.55 12.89
N ALA A 220 -55.98 31.50 13.62
CA ALA A 220 -57.42 31.50 13.89
C ALA A 220 -58.25 31.73 12.61
N ALA A 221 -57.79 32.61 11.71
CA ALA A 221 -58.43 32.85 10.41
C ALA A 221 -58.30 31.64 9.47
N GLU A 222 -57.15 30.97 9.43
CA GLU A 222 -56.91 29.71 8.71
C GLU A 222 -57.89 28.63 9.17
N ARG A 223 -57.99 28.40 10.49
CA ARG A 223 -58.93 27.41 11.04
C ARG A 223 -60.39 27.77 10.73
N LYS A 224 -60.74 29.06 10.77
CA LYS A 224 -62.09 29.54 10.38
C LYS A 224 -62.36 29.31 8.90
N PHE A 225 -61.37 29.52 8.01
CA PHE A 225 -61.50 29.25 6.58
C PHE A 225 -61.82 27.78 6.33
N PHE A 226 -60.98 26.85 6.81
CA PHE A 226 -61.19 25.42 6.55
C PHE A 226 -62.53 24.90 7.10
N LEU A 227 -62.99 25.37 8.26
CA LEU A 227 -64.28 24.97 8.85
C LEU A 227 -65.51 25.58 8.14
N SER A 228 -65.37 26.72 7.47
CA SER A 228 -66.48 27.41 6.77
C SER A 228 -66.52 27.17 5.27
N HIS A 229 -65.41 26.80 4.63
CA HIS A 229 -65.35 26.55 3.19
C HIS A 229 -66.04 25.22 2.82
N PRO A 230 -67.12 25.22 2.00
CA PRO A 230 -67.91 24.02 1.73
C PRO A 230 -67.09 22.82 1.21
N GLY A 231 -66.14 23.07 0.30
CA GLY A 231 -65.28 22.04 -0.27
C GLY A 231 -64.22 21.45 0.68
N TYR A 232 -63.83 22.18 1.75
CA TYR A 232 -62.74 21.76 2.64
C TYR A 232 -63.18 21.41 4.07
N ARG A 233 -64.43 21.72 4.45
CA ARG A 233 -64.98 21.46 5.79
C ARG A 233 -64.79 20.03 6.28
N HIS A 234 -64.89 19.04 5.40
CA HIS A 234 -64.71 17.62 5.72
C HIS A 234 -63.23 17.20 5.90
N LEU A 235 -62.28 18.05 5.48
CA LEU A 235 -60.83 17.85 5.63
C LEU A 235 -60.21 18.75 6.71
N ALA A 236 -60.99 19.64 7.34
CA ALA A 236 -60.49 20.72 8.20
C ALA A 236 -59.64 20.27 9.41
N GLU A 237 -59.75 19.01 9.84
CA GLU A 237 -58.91 18.44 10.91
C GLU A 237 -57.55 17.93 10.41
N ARG A 238 -57.39 17.77 9.09
CA ARG A 238 -56.17 17.32 8.37
C ARG A 238 -55.47 18.45 7.61
N MET A 239 -55.88 19.69 7.85
CA MET A 239 -55.46 20.87 7.11
C MET A 239 -54.96 21.97 8.05
N GLY A 240 -54.18 22.88 7.50
CA GLY A 240 -53.65 24.06 8.17
C GLY A 240 -52.34 23.84 8.91
N THR A 241 -51.66 24.95 9.22
CA THR A 241 -50.32 24.98 9.84
C THR A 241 -50.20 24.09 11.08
N PRO A 242 -51.14 24.06 12.05
CA PRO A 242 -51.00 23.22 13.24
C PRO A 242 -51.08 21.72 12.94
N HIS A 243 -51.77 21.31 11.87
CA HIS A 243 -51.76 19.91 11.43
C HIS A 243 -50.45 19.58 10.72
N LEU A 244 -49.98 20.46 9.82
CA LEU A 244 -48.68 20.30 9.15
C LEU A 244 -47.53 20.20 10.16
N GLN A 245 -47.50 21.08 11.17
CA GLN A 245 -46.55 20.99 12.29
C GLN A 245 -46.57 19.60 12.93
N LYS A 246 -47.75 19.11 13.35
CA LYS A 246 -47.86 17.78 13.99
C LYS A 246 -47.41 16.65 13.05
N ALA A 247 -47.78 16.71 11.77
CA ALA A 247 -47.44 15.69 10.78
C ALA A 247 -45.92 15.60 10.54
N LEU A 248 -45.25 16.75 10.33
CA LEU A 248 -43.79 16.78 10.14
C LEU A 248 -43.05 16.29 11.39
N ASN A 249 -43.50 16.67 12.59
CA ASN A 249 -42.89 16.20 13.84
C ASN A 249 -43.07 14.68 14.03
N GLN A 250 -44.20 14.10 13.60
CA GLN A 250 -44.38 12.65 13.62
C GLN A 250 -43.44 11.94 12.63
N GLN A 251 -43.31 12.43 11.39
CA GLN A 251 -42.39 11.84 10.41
C GLN A 251 -40.92 11.99 10.83
N LEU A 252 -40.54 13.12 11.43
CA LEU A 252 -39.22 13.32 12.05
C LEU A 252 -38.92 12.23 13.11
N THR A 253 -39.88 12.00 14.01
CA THR A 253 -39.78 11.00 15.09
C THR A 253 -39.66 9.58 14.54
N ASN A 254 -40.46 9.24 13.52
CA ASN A 254 -40.41 7.94 12.85
C ASN A 254 -39.05 7.72 12.15
N HIS A 255 -38.60 8.70 11.35
CA HIS A 255 -37.33 8.60 10.64
C HIS A 255 -36.12 8.44 11.59
N ILE A 256 -36.10 9.16 12.71
CA ILE A 256 -35.09 8.96 13.77
C ILE A 256 -35.13 7.53 14.30
N ARG A 257 -36.32 7.00 14.60
CA ARG A 257 -36.52 5.63 15.11
C ARG A 257 -36.00 4.58 14.13
N ASP A 258 -36.20 4.79 12.84
CA ASP A 258 -35.85 3.82 11.80
C ASP A 258 -34.35 3.87 11.42
N THR A 259 -33.69 5.02 11.58
CA THR A 259 -32.24 5.18 11.33
C THR A 259 -31.34 4.79 12.51
N LEU A 260 -31.80 4.98 13.76
CA LEU A 260 -31.04 4.67 14.98
C LEU A 260 -30.49 3.23 15.07
N PRO A 261 -31.21 2.16 14.66
CA PRO A 261 -30.67 0.80 14.65
C PRO A 261 -29.44 0.64 13.74
N GLY A 262 -29.44 1.31 12.57
CA GLY A 262 -28.31 1.30 11.64
C GLY A 262 -27.08 2.00 12.24
N LEU A 263 -27.29 3.17 12.84
CA LEU A 263 -26.25 3.88 13.58
C LEU A 263 -25.70 3.03 14.73
N ARG A 264 -26.57 2.41 15.55
CA ARG A 264 -26.18 1.54 16.66
C ARG A 264 -25.27 0.42 16.18
N SER A 265 -25.63 -0.27 15.10
CA SER A 265 -24.82 -1.34 14.50
C SER A 265 -23.44 -0.84 14.06
N LYS A 266 -23.38 0.31 13.38
CA LYS A 266 -22.13 0.96 12.96
C LYS A 266 -21.22 1.29 14.15
N LEU A 267 -21.77 1.90 15.20
CA LEU A 267 -21.03 2.26 16.41
C LEU A 267 -20.59 1.03 17.21
N GLN A 268 -21.39 -0.04 17.28
CA GLN A 268 -21.00 -1.31 17.89
C GLN A 268 -19.84 -1.97 17.13
N SER A 269 -19.84 -1.91 15.80
CA SER A 269 -18.74 -2.42 14.95
C SER A 269 -17.44 -1.64 15.18
N GLN A 270 -17.51 -0.30 15.19
CA GLN A 270 -16.36 0.56 15.49
C GLN A 270 -15.84 0.39 16.93
N LEU A 271 -16.74 0.21 17.90
CA LEU A 271 -16.36 -0.11 19.28
C LEU A 271 -15.63 -1.46 19.34
N LEU A 272 -16.14 -2.49 18.67
CA LEU A 272 -15.54 -3.84 18.68
C LEU A 272 -14.14 -3.87 18.06
N SER A 273 -13.91 -3.14 16.96
CA SER A 273 -12.56 -3.01 16.39
C SER A 273 -11.60 -2.30 17.34
N LEU A 274 -12.06 -1.23 17.99
CA LEU A 274 -11.28 -0.50 18.99
C LEU A 274 -11.07 -1.31 20.27
N GLU A 275 -12.00 -2.17 20.68
CA GLU A 275 -11.83 -2.98 21.89
C GLU A 275 -10.64 -3.91 21.81
N LYS A 276 -10.27 -4.42 20.63
CA LYS A 276 -9.06 -5.23 20.47
C LYS A 276 -7.80 -4.42 20.80
N GLU A 277 -7.64 -3.24 20.20
CA GLU A 277 -6.46 -2.38 20.45
C GLU A 277 -6.51 -1.84 21.89
N VAL A 278 -7.66 -1.40 22.36
CA VAL A 278 -7.84 -0.80 23.70
C VAL A 278 -7.67 -1.84 24.82
N GLU A 279 -7.95 -3.13 24.63
CA GLU A 279 -7.68 -4.17 25.67
C GLU A 279 -6.18 -4.26 26.02
N GLU A 280 -5.30 -4.01 25.04
CA GLU A 280 -3.86 -3.91 25.26
C GLU A 280 -3.52 -2.72 26.17
N TYR A 281 -4.26 -1.61 26.07
CA TYR A 281 -4.09 -0.40 26.88
C TYR A 281 -4.96 -0.32 28.17
N LYS A 282 -6.04 -1.10 28.33
CA LYS A 282 -6.84 -1.13 29.59
C LYS A 282 -6.00 -1.54 30.80
N ASN A 283 -5.05 -2.43 30.56
CA ASN A 283 -4.10 -2.91 31.56
C ASN A 283 -2.82 -2.03 31.62
N PHE A 284 -2.85 -0.82 31.07
CA PHE A 284 -1.69 0.10 31.03
C PHE A 284 -1.73 1.05 32.22
N ARG A 285 -0.88 0.77 33.20
CA ARG A 285 -0.43 1.78 34.17
C ARG A 285 0.93 2.27 33.70
N PRO A 286 1.12 3.59 33.43
CA PRO A 286 2.40 4.14 33.00
C PRO A 286 3.57 3.83 33.97
N ASP A 287 3.24 3.61 35.25
CA ASP A 287 4.19 3.42 36.34
C ASP A 287 4.26 1.98 36.87
N ASP A 288 3.75 0.99 36.13
CA ASP A 288 3.95 -0.43 36.50
C ASP A 288 5.30 -0.94 35.95
N PRO A 289 6.32 -1.15 36.80
CA PRO A 289 7.64 -1.60 36.34
C PRO A 289 7.56 -3.01 35.76
N THR A 290 6.71 -3.90 36.29
CA THR A 290 6.61 -5.29 35.83
C THR A 290 6.13 -5.37 34.38
N ARG A 291 5.24 -4.44 33.99
CA ARG A 291 4.80 -4.31 32.60
C ARG A 291 5.89 -3.72 31.70
N LYS A 292 6.68 -2.75 32.16
CA LYS A 292 7.84 -2.23 31.40
C LYS A 292 8.89 -3.31 31.16
N THR A 293 9.27 -4.06 32.20
CA THR A 293 10.17 -5.24 32.13
C THR A 293 9.68 -6.26 31.10
N LYS A 294 8.38 -6.58 31.09
CA LYS A 294 7.78 -7.51 30.12
C LYS A 294 7.77 -6.95 28.69
N ALA A 295 7.40 -5.67 28.51
CA ALA A 295 7.38 -5.03 27.20
C ALA A 295 8.79 -4.94 26.59
N LEU A 296 9.80 -4.55 27.39
CA LEU A 296 11.21 -4.55 27.01
C LEU A 296 11.65 -5.94 26.53
N LEU A 297 11.36 -7.00 27.31
CA LEU A 297 11.67 -8.37 26.93
C LEU A 297 11.04 -8.77 25.58
N GLN A 298 9.74 -8.48 25.39
CA GLN A 298 9.04 -8.82 24.15
C GLN A 298 9.57 -8.03 22.93
N MET A 299 9.91 -6.74 23.10
CA MET A 299 10.47 -5.92 22.03
C MET A 299 11.88 -6.37 21.63
N VAL A 300 12.74 -6.72 22.59
CA VAL A 300 14.10 -7.22 22.32
C VAL A 300 14.05 -8.62 21.67
N GLN A 301 13.16 -9.50 22.14
CA GLN A 301 12.94 -10.81 21.51
C GLN A 301 12.43 -10.67 20.07
N GLN A 302 11.46 -9.79 19.82
CA GLN A 302 10.95 -9.53 18.46
C GLN A 302 12.03 -8.93 17.55
N PHE A 303 12.84 -8.00 18.05
CA PHE A 303 13.99 -7.46 17.31
C PHE A 303 14.98 -8.56 16.91
N GLY A 304 15.29 -9.50 17.79
CA GLY A 304 16.15 -10.65 17.49
C GLY A 304 15.58 -11.55 16.39
N VAL A 305 14.30 -11.92 16.50
CA VAL A 305 13.60 -12.71 15.47
C VAL A 305 13.54 -11.96 14.13
N ASP A 306 13.31 -10.65 14.14
CA ASP A 306 13.29 -9.84 12.92
C ASP A 306 14.66 -9.73 12.26
N PHE A 307 15.74 -9.61 13.05
CA PHE A 307 17.11 -9.63 12.55
C PHE A 307 17.47 -11.01 11.95
N GLU A 308 17.12 -12.10 12.63
CA GLU A 308 17.27 -13.46 12.13
C GLU A 308 16.54 -13.65 10.79
N LYS A 309 15.27 -13.21 10.69
CA LYS A 309 14.50 -13.26 9.43
C LYS A 309 15.12 -12.45 8.30
N CYS A 310 15.67 -11.27 8.58
CA CYS A 310 16.32 -10.42 7.57
C CYS A 310 17.69 -10.97 7.10
N ILE A 311 18.39 -11.75 7.94
CA ILE A 311 19.69 -12.37 7.60
C ILE A 311 19.50 -13.74 6.91
N GLU A 312 18.49 -14.51 7.30
CA GLU A 312 18.24 -15.86 6.74
C GLU A 312 17.24 -15.85 5.57
N GLY A 313 16.53 -14.74 5.33
CA GLY A 313 15.55 -14.61 4.24
C GLY A 313 14.17 -15.20 4.56
N SER A 314 13.88 -15.46 5.84
CA SER A 314 12.64 -16.10 6.34
C SER A 314 11.57 -15.08 6.77
N GLY A 315 11.54 -13.91 6.13
CA GLY A 315 10.59 -12.82 6.39
C GLY A 315 9.14 -13.14 6.01
N ASP A 316 8.18 -12.68 6.82
CA ASP A 316 6.73 -12.83 6.55
C ASP A 316 6.23 -11.91 5.41
N GLN A 317 7.05 -10.91 5.06
CA GLN A 317 6.91 -10.04 3.91
C GLN A 317 8.26 -10.02 3.18
N VAL A 318 8.23 -10.22 1.87
CA VAL A 318 9.42 -10.24 1.00
C VAL A 318 9.33 -9.02 0.07
N ASP A 319 10.33 -8.14 0.11
CA ASP A 319 10.44 -7.05 -0.85
C ASP A 319 10.78 -7.61 -2.23
N THR A 320 10.06 -7.17 -3.25
CA THR A 320 10.21 -7.61 -4.64
C THR A 320 11.06 -6.64 -5.47
N ASN A 321 11.43 -5.48 -4.92
CA ASN A 321 12.05 -4.39 -5.66
C ASN A 321 13.56 -4.28 -5.44
N GLU A 322 14.03 -4.50 -4.20
CA GLU A 322 15.45 -4.38 -3.83
C GLU A 322 15.98 -5.61 -3.08
N LEU A 323 17.26 -5.94 -3.30
CA LEU A 323 17.98 -6.95 -2.53
C LEU A 323 18.40 -6.38 -1.17
N SER A 324 17.86 -6.93 -0.08
CA SER A 324 18.15 -6.50 1.29
C SER A 324 18.86 -7.59 2.12
N GLY A 325 19.67 -7.17 3.09
CA GLY A 325 20.14 -8.02 4.20
C GLY A 325 20.87 -9.27 3.73
N GLY A 326 20.40 -10.45 4.15
CA GLY A 326 21.01 -11.75 3.83
C GLY A 326 21.22 -12.00 2.34
N ALA A 327 20.26 -11.61 1.48
CA ALA A 327 20.37 -11.78 0.03
C ALA A 327 21.50 -10.92 -0.57
N LYS A 328 21.71 -9.71 -0.03
CA LYS A 328 22.76 -8.78 -0.46
C LYS A 328 24.14 -9.17 0.08
N ILE A 329 24.20 -9.70 1.31
CA ILE A 329 25.42 -10.33 1.87
C ILE A 329 25.84 -11.56 1.05
N ASN A 330 24.90 -12.44 0.68
CA ASN A 330 25.15 -13.58 -0.21
C ASN A 330 25.77 -13.14 -1.55
N ARG A 331 25.20 -12.09 -2.16
CA ARG A 331 25.73 -11.48 -3.39
C ARG A 331 27.14 -10.89 -3.22
N LEU A 332 27.45 -10.28 -2.07
CA LEU A 332 28.81 -9.82 -1.77
C LEU A 332 29.80 -10.99 -1.74
N PHE A 333 29.45 -12.11 -1.13
CA PHE A 333 30.32 -13.30 -1.03
C PHE A 333 30.48 -14.07 -2.35
N HIS A 334 29.45 -14.13 -3.20
CA HIS A 334 29.41 -15.06 -4.35
C HIS A 334 29.42 -14.39 -5.73
N GLU A 335 29.18 -13.08 -5.82
CA GLU A 335 29.41 -12.28 -7.03
C GLU A 335 30.55 -11.29 -6.84
N ARG A 336 30.43 -10.37 -5.88
CA ARG A 336 31.33 -9.20 -5.80
C ARG A 336 32.75 -9.55 -5.36
N PHE A 337 32.91 -10.35 -4.31
CA PHE A 337 34.23 -10.74 -3.82
C PHE A 337 35.02 -11.60 -4.84
N PRO A 338 34.41 -12.62 -5.49
CA PRO A 338 35.03 -13.30 -6.64
C PRO A 338 35.48 -12.36 -7.77
N PHE A 339 34.69 -11.33 -8.08
CA PHE A 339 35.06 -10.33 -9.08
C PHE A 339 36.24 -9.46 -8.64
N GLU A 340 36.28 -8.97 -7.39
CA GLU A 340 37.41 -8.16 -6.88
C GLU A 340 38.72 -8.98 -6.83
N LEU A 341 38.65 -10.29 -6.48
CA LEU A 341 39.79 -11.21 -6.59
C LEU A 341 40.28 -11.37 -8.05
N VAL A 342 39.36 -11.47 -9.01
CA VAL A 342 39.72 -11.54 -10.45
C VAL A 342 40.20 -10.19 -11.00
N LYS A 343 39.75 -9.05 -10.45
CA LYS A 343 40.22 -7.71 -10.86
C LYS A 343 41.71 -7.49 -10.54
N ILE A 344 42.27 -8.26 -9.61
CA ILE A 344 43.70 -8.22 -9.23
C ILE A 344 44.58 -9.03 -10.21
N VAL A 345 43.98 -9.69 -11.21
CA VAL A 345 44.69 -10.49 -12.23
C VAL A 345 45.57 -9.61 -13.13
N PHE A 346 46.83 -9.52 -12.68
CA PHE A 346 48.06 -9.55 -13.48
C PHE A 346 48.03 -8.76 -14.78
N ASP A 347 48.73 -7.61 -14.83
CA ASP A 347 49.40 -7.33 -16.10
C ASP A 347 50.45 -8.43 -16.33
N GLU A 348 50.34 -9.09 -17.48
CA GLU A 348 51.24 -10.16 -17.89
C GLU A 348 52.62 -9.62 -18.28
N LYS A 349 52.73 -8.37 -18.77
CA LYS A 349 54.02 -7.75 -19.08
C LYS A 349 54.79 -7.49 -17.77
N ASP A 350 54.13 -6.86 -16.80
CA ASP A 350 54.64 -6.70 -15.42
C ASP A 350 55.00 -8.04 -14.79
N LEU A 351 54.13 -9.06 -14.83
CA LEU A 351 54.43 -10.36 -14.23
C LEU A 351 55.67 -11.01 -14.88
N ARG A 352 55.77 -11.03 -16.21
CA ARG A 352 56.96 -11.58 -16.91
C ARG A 352 58.23 -10.76 -16.61
N ARG A 353 58.13 -9.43 -16.47
CA ARG A 353 59.23 -8.55 -16.03
C ARG A 353 59.66 -8.87 -14.59
N GLU A 354 58.71 -8.98 -13.67
CA GLU A 354 58.96 -9.33 -12.27
C GLU A 354 59.61 -10.71 -12.13
N ILE A 355 59.13 -11.72 -12.85
CA ILE A 355 59.74 -13.05 -12.90
C ILE A 355 61.16 -12.96 -13.47
N SER A 356 61.39 -12.24 -14.57
CA SER A 356 62.73 -12.06 -15.16
C SER A 356 63.70 -11.39 -14.17
N HIS A 357 63.25 -10.39 -13.42
CA HIS A 357 64.05 -9.75 -12.37
C HIS A 357 64.30 -10.68 -11.18
N ALA A 358 63.30 -11.46 -10.74
CA ALA A 358 63.46 -12.45 -9.67
C ALA A 358 64.47 -13.54 -10.05
N ILE A 359 64.39 -14.08 -11.27
CA ILE A 359 65.38 -15.02 -11.82
C ILE A 359 66.77 -14.39 -11.76
N LYS A 360 66.98 -13.23 -12.39
CA LYS A 360 68.30 -12.56 -12.42
C LYS A 360 68.86 -12.28 -11.03
N ASN A 361 68.02 -11.82 -10.09
CA ASN A 361 68.44 -11.47 -8.74
C ASN A 361 68.84 -12.70 -7.89
N VAL A 362 68.16 -13.85 -8.04
CA VAL A 362 68.56 -15.08 -7.33
C VAL A 362 69.82 -15.72 -7.92
N HIS A 363 70.02 -15.63 -9.24
CA HIS A 363 71.27 -16.05 -9.89
C HIS A 363 72.46 -15.14 -9.47
N GLY A 364 72.22 -13.83 -9.34
CA GLY A 364 73.20 -12.85 -8.89
C GLY A 364 74.44 -12.82 -9.80
N VAL A 365 75.63 -12.89 -9.19
CA VAL A 365 76.92 -12.89 -9.93
C VAL A 365 77.30 -14.26 -10.53
N ARG A 366 76.41 -15.26 -10.51
CA ARG A 366 76.67 -16.62 -11.02
C ARG A 366 75.68 -16.99 -12.12
N THR A 367 76.19 -17.53 -13.22
CA THR A 367 75.38 -18.23 -14.25
C THR A 367 74.92 -19.59 -13.71
N GLY A 368 73.95 -19.56 -12.80
CA GLY A 368 73.32 -20.75 -12.21
C GLY A 368 72.66 -21.65 -13.26
N LEU A 369 72.88 -22.96 -13.12
CA LEU A 369 72.34 -23.97 -14.04
C LEU A 369 70.86 -24.32 -13.76
N PHE A 370 70.40 -24.09 -12.53
CA PHE A 370 69.06 -24.43 -12.05
C PHE A 370 68.56 -23.36 -11.05
N THR A 371 67.55 -22.56 -11.43
CA THR A 371 66.84 -21.70 -10.45
C THR A 371 65.35 -21.50 -10.79
N PRO A 372 64.47 -22.51 -10.63
CA PRO A 372 63.02 -22.28 -10.68
C PRO A 372 62.47 -21.82 -9.32
N ASP A 373 62.89 -22.49 -8.25
CA ASP A 373 62.08 -22.62 -7.01
C ASP A 373 62.01 -21.34 -6.19
N LEU A 374 63.16 -20.72 -5.90
CA LEU A 374 63.23 -19.46 -5.12
C LEU A 374 62.58 -18.28 -5.86
N ALA A 375 62.68 -18.25 -7.19
CA ALA A 375 62.05 -17.23 -8.02
C ALA A 375 60.52 -17.44 -8.09
N PHE A 376 60.06 -18.69 -8.19
CA PHE A 376 58.65 -19.06 -8.04
C PHE A 376 58.11 -18.67 -6.65
N GLU A 377 58.80 -19.01 -5.57
CA GLU A 377 58.41 -18.67 -4.19
C GLU A 377 58.29 -17.15 -3.99
N ALA A 378 59.30 -16.38 -4.38
CA ALA A 378 59.31 -14.94 -4.22
C ALA A 378 58.15 -14.27 -4.97
N ILE A 379 57.85 -14.74 -6.19
CA ILE A 379 56.75 -14.22 -6.98
C ILE A 379 55.40 -14.64 -6.39
N VAL A 380 55.20 -15.91 -6.02
CA VAL A 380 53.96 -16.40 -5.38
C VAL A 380 53.66 -15.60 -4.11
N LYS A 381 54.62 -15.45 -3.20
CA LYS A 381 54.44 -14.67 -1.96
C LYS A 381 54.04 -13.23 -2.26
N LYS A 382 54.69 -12.59 -3.25
CA LYS A 382 54.33 -11.23 -3.69
C LYS A 382 52.91 -11.11 -4.24
N GLN A 383 52.36 -12.14 -4.87
CA GLN A 383 50.95 -12.11 -5.32
C GLN A 383 49.96 -12.38 -4.17
N ILE A 384 50.28 -13.31 -3.26
CA ILE A 384 49.42 -13.62 -2.10
C ILE A 384 49.24 -12.37 -1.21
N VAL A 385 50.28 -11.54 -1.03
CA VAL A 385 50.15 -10.25 -0.32
C VAL A 385 49.08 -9.34 -0.92
N LYS A 386 48.88 -9.34 -2.25
CA LYS A 386 47.85 -8.51 -2.91
C LYS A 386 46.41 -8.92 -2.55
N LEU A 387 46.22 -10.13 -2.02
CA LEU A 387 44.91 -10.63 -1.58
C LEU A 387 44.43 -9.98 -0.27
N LYS A 388 45.28 -9.27 0.48
CA LYS A 388 44.87 -8.56 1.70
C LYS A 388 43.79 -7.50 1.42
N THR A 389 44.00 -6.65 0.42
CA THR A 389 43.07 -5.57 0.03
C THR A 389 41.64 -6.01 -0.33
N PRO A 390 41.39 -6.98 -1.24
CA PRO A 390 40.03 -7.39 -1.59
C PRO A 390 39.32 -8.11 -0.44
N CYS A 391 40.06 -8.82 0.43
CA CYS A 391 39.48 -9.51 1.57
C CYS A 391 39.03 -8.51 2.65
N LEU A 392 39.85 -7.50 2.97
CA LEU A 392 39.45 -6.41 3.87
C LEU A 392 38.23 -5.65 3.31
N LYS A 393 38.23 -5.32 2.02
CA LYS A 393 37.11 -4.67 1.33
C LYS A 393 35.81 -5.50 1.35
N CYS A 394 35.91 -6.83 1.30
CA CYS A 394 34.75 -7.71 1.46
C CYS A 394 34.16 -7.61 2.87
N ILE A 395 35.01 -7.59 3.90
CA ILE A 395 34.60 -7.39 5.30
C ILE A 395 33.91 -6.03 5.45
N ASP A 396 34.49 -4.95 4.93
CA ASP A 396 33.93 -3.59 5.00
C ASP A 396 32.51 -3.49 4.40
N LEU A 397 32.28 -4.09 3.24
CA LEU A 397 30.97 -4.09 2.57
C LEU A 397 29.92 -4.91 3.33
N VAL A 398 30.31 -6.03 3.96
CA VAL A 398 29.39 -6.83 4.79
C VAL A 398 29.03 -6.11 6.08
N ILE A 399 29.97 -5.39 6.71
CA ILE A 399 29.69 -4.55 7.90
C ILE A 399 28.65 -3.47 7.58
N GLN A 400 28.79 -2.81 6.42
CA GLN A 400 27.84 -1.78 5.99
C GLN A 400 26.42 -2.36 5.86
N GLU A 401 26.28 -3.52 5.22
CA GLU A 401 24.96 -4.16 5.07
C GLU A 401 24.40 -4.71 6.39
N LEU A 402 25.26 -5.20 7.29
CA LEU A 402 24.86 -5.68 8.61
C LEU A 402 24.33 -4.53 9.49
N ILE A 403 25.00 -3.37 9.48
CA ILE A 403 24.53 -2.16 10.18
C ILE A 403 23.24 -1.62 9.55
N ASN A 404 23.10 -1.66 8.22
CA ASN A 404 21.84 -1.32 7.54
C ASN A 404 20.69 -2.24 7.97
N THR A 405 20.97 -3.55 8.11
CA THR A 405 19.97 -4.53 8.58
C THR A 405 19.54 -4.23 10.01
N VAL A 406 20.47 -3.96 10.93
CA VAL A 406 20.16 -3.53 12.32
C VAL A 406 19.26 -2.30 12.35
N ARG A 407 19.52 -1.31 11.49
CA ARG A 407 18.68 -0.10 11.35
C ARG A 407 17.27 -0.41 10.85
N GLN A 408 17.15 -1.27 9.85
CA GLN A 408 15.84 -1.70 9.32
C GLN A 408 15.03 -2.43 10.39
N CYS A 409 15.63 -3.33 11.15
CA CYS A 409 14.96 -4.04 12.26
C CYS A 409 14.58 -3.10 13.41
N THR A 410 15.49 -2.21 13.84
CA THR A 410 15.22 -1.26 14.95
C THR A 410 14.15 -0.22 14.64
N ASN A 411 13.82 0.07 13.37
CA ASN A 411 12.69 0.94 13.02
C ASN A 411 11.34 0.47 13.59
N LYS A 412 11.17 -0.84 13.83
CA LYS A 412 9.97 -1.38 14.50
C LYS A 412 9.85 -0.96 15.97
N LEU A 413 10.93 -0.49 16.59
CA LEU A 413 10.99 -0.02 17.97
C LEU A 413 10.64 1.48 18.12
N ASN A 414 10.23 2.17 17.05
CA ASN A 414 9.92 3.61 17.03
C ASN A 414 8.89 4.07 18.09
N SER A 415 8.08 3.18 18.66
CA SER A 415 7.19 3.48 19.79
C SER A 415 7.96 3.95 21.04
N TYR A 416 9.19 3.47 21.23
CA TYR A 416 10.08 3.74 22.37
C TYR A 416 11.44 4.28 21.86
N PRO A 417 11.59 5.59 21.61
CA PRO A 417 12.76 6.15 20.93
C PRO A 417 14.10 5.83 21.63
N ARG A 418 14.16 5.93 22.97
CA ARG A 418 15.38 5.65 23.73
C ARG A 418 15.78 4.17 23.66
N LEU A 419 14.82 3.25 23.75
CA LEU A 419 15.06 1.82 23.51
C LEU A 419 15.61 1.58 22.09
N ARG A 420 15.03 2.25 21.08
CA ARG A 420 15.51 2.13 19.69
C ARG A 420 16.97 2.58 19.56
N GLU A 421 17.27 3.80 20.00
CA GLU A 421 18.60 4.40 19.91
C GLU A 421 19.66 3.56 20.64
N GLU A 422 19.36 3.12 21.87
CA GLU A 422 20.28 2.32 22.68
C GLU A 422 20.47 0.91 22.11
N THR A 423 19.43 0.30 21.54
CA THR A 423 19.53 -0.99 20.83
C THR A 423 20.39 -0.86 19.57
N GLU A 424 20.17 0.17 18.74
CA GLU A 424 21.02 0.43 17.56
C GLU A 424 22.48 0.66 17.98
N ARG A 425 22.71 1.44 19.05
CA ARG A 425 24.04 1.75 19.58
C ARG A 425 24.78 0.50 20.07
N ILE A 426 24.16 -0.31 20.94
CA ILE A 426 24.78 -1.51 21.51
C ILE A 426 25.14 -2.51 20.41
N VAL A 427 24.18 -2.85 19.54
CA VAL A 427 24.40 -3.85 18.48
C VAL A 427 25.42 -3.35 17.44
N THR A 428 25.38 -2.07 17.05
CA THR A 428 26.38 -1.48 16.15
C THR A 428 27.77 -1.48 16.77
N THR A 429 27.89 -1.22 18.08
CA THR A 429 29.18 -1.27 18.79
C THR A 429 29.75 -2.69 18.76
N HIS A 430 28.94 -3.72 19.06
CA HIS A 430 29.38 -5.12 18.96
C HIS A 430 29.82 -5.50 17.55
N VAL A 431 29.08 -5.10 16.51
CA VAL A 431 29.48 -5.33 15.10
C VAL A 431 30.83 -4.67 14.78
N ARG A 432 31.13 -3.47 15.32
CA ARG A 432 32.44 -2.81 15.17
C ARG A 432 33.56 -3.47 15.97
N GLU A 433 33.27 -4.12 17.09
CA GLU A 433 34.26 -4.96 17.77
C GLU A 433 34.53 -6.28 17.03
N ARG A 434 33.51 -6.85 16.38
CA ARG A 434 33.64 -8.04 15.53
C ARG A 434 34.35 -7.73 14.21
N GLU A 435 34.26 -6.50 13.69
CA GLU A 435 35.04 -6.01 12.55
C GLU A 435 36.54 -6.22 12.74
N GLY A 436 37.13 -5.68 13.82
CA GLY A 436 38.58 -5.80 14.07
C GLY A 436 39.02 -7.26 14.14
N LYS A 437 38.37 -8.04 15.02
CA LYS A 437 38.64 -9.48 15.23
C LYS A 437 38.52 -10.30 13.92
N THR A 438 37.61 -9.92 13.02
CA THR A 438 37.46 -10.59 11.70
C THR A 438 38.54 -10.16 10.71
N LYS A 439 38.93 -8.88 10.69
CA LYS A 439 40.05 -8.37 9.87
C LYS A 439 41.36 -9.04 10.27
N ASP A 440 41.65 -9.12 11.56
CA ASP A 440 42.86 -9.77 12.10
C ASP A 440 42.91 -11.26 11.72
N GLN A 441 41.80 -11.99 11.87
CA GLN A 441 41.74 -13.41 11.48
C GLN A 441 41.95 -13.61 9.96
N VAL A 442 41.37 -12.74 9.12
CA VAL A 442 41.52 -12.84 7.66
C VAL A 442 42.93 -12.46 7.21
N LEU A 443 43.58 -11.52 7.89
CA LEU A 443 45.00 -11.23 7.68
C LEU A 443 45.88 -12.42 8.09
N LEU A 444 45.61 -13.04 9.24
CA LEU A 444 46.29 -14.25 9.71
C LEU A 444 46.13 -15.43 8.72
N LEU A 445 44.95 -15.64 8.12
CA LEU A 445 44.75 -16.65 7.08
C LEU A 445 45.65 -16.41 5.86
N ILE A 446 45.81 -15.15 5.43
CA ILE A 446 46.70 -14.80 4.32
C ILE A 446 48.18 -14.95 4.73
N ASP A 447 48.54 -14.65 5.98
CA ASP A 447 49.89 -14.86 6.50
C ASP A 447 50.24 -16.35 6.69
N ILE A 448 49.25 -17.22 6.91
CA ILE A 448 49.40 -18.68 6.83
C ILE A 448 49.71 -19.12 5.39
N GLU A 449 48.96 -18.66 4.39
CA GLU A 449 49.22 -18.96 2.97
C GLU A 449 50.58 -18.37 2.49
N LEU A 450 51.13 -17.36 3.18
CA LEU A 450 52.49 -16.85 2.96
C LEU A 450 53.59 -17.65 3.68
N SER A 451 53.24 -18.40 4.73
CA SER A 451 54.22 -19.12 5.55
C SER A 451 54.81 -20.34 4.84
N TYR A 452 54.02 -21.05 4.03
CA TYR A 452 54.42 -22.30 3.38
C TYR A 452 53.74 -22.48 2.01
N ILE A 453 54.52 -22.80 0.98
CA ILE A 453 54.02 -23.07 -0.38
C ILE A 453 53.92 -24.59 -0.57
N ASN A 454 52.70 -25.11 -0.64
CA ASN A 454 52.47 -26.55 -0.75
C ASN A 454 52.54 -27.04 -2.21
N THR A 455 53.75 -27.32 -2.70
CA THR A 455 53.97 -27.89 -4.05
C THR A 455 53.45 -29.32 -4.22
N ASN A 456 52.95 -29.97 -3.16
CA ASN A 456 52.36 -31.32 -3.20
C ASN A 456 50.82 -31.31 -3.30
N HIS A 457 50.20 -30.14 -3.48
CA HIS A 457 48.74 -30.01 -3.61
C HIS A 457 48.21 -30.65 -4.91
N GLU A 458 47.11 -31.40 -4.86
CA GLU A 458 46.60 -32.20 -5.99
C GLU A 458 46.28 -31.39 -7.26
N ASP A 459 45.68 -30.20 -7.12
CA ASP A 459 45.41 -29.28 -8.25
C ASP A 459 46.69 -28.60 -8.83
N PHE A 460 47.88 -28.77 -8.23
CA PHE A 460 49.09 -28.09 -8.67
C PHE A 460 49.77 -28.85 -9.82
N ILE A 461 50.01 -28.16 -10.95
CA ILE A 461 50.54 -28.83 -12.16
C ILE A 461 51.93 -29.47 -11.98
N GLY A 462 52.74 -28.97 -11.05
CA GLY A 462 54.12 -29.42 -10.83
C GLY A 462 55.09 -28.99 -11.95
N PHE A 463 56.38 -28.93 -11.59
CA PHE A 463 57.45 -28.41 -12.46
C PHE A 463 57.60 -29.15 -13.79
N ALA A 464 57.38 -30.47 -13.81
CA ALA A 464 57.50 -31.28 -15.03
C ALA A 464 56.43 -30.93 -16.09
N ASN A 465 55.17 -30.78 -15.69
CA ASN A 465 54.07 -30.49 -16.63
C ASN A 465 54.08 -29.02 -17.08
N ALA A 466 54.58 -28.11 -16.23
CA ALA A 466 54.75 -26.70 -16.59
C ALA A 466 55.67 -26.51 -17.82
N GLN A 467 56.74 -27.31 -17.94
CA GLN A 467 57.63 -27.26 -19.10
C GLN A 467 57.02 -27.88 -20.38
N GLN A 468 56.07 -28.81 -20.25
CA GLN A 468 55.42 -29.49 -21.38
C GLN A 468 54.24 -28.71 -21.97
N ARG A 469 53.60 -27.80 -21.22
CA ARG A 469 52.51 -26.96 -21.72
C ARG A 469 52.92 -26.10 -22.92
N ASN A 470 54.18 -25.67 -22.99
CA ASN A 470 54.73 -24.88 -24.09
C ASN A 470 54.61 -25.55 -25.47
N THR A 471 54.42 -26.87 -25.53
CA THR A 471 54.23 -27.65 -26.78
C THR A 471 52.78 -28.11 -27.02
N ALA A 472 51.82 -27.75 -26.15
CA ALA A 472 50.50 -28.39 -26.10
C ALA A 472 49.30 -27.41 -26.20
N ALA A 473 49.49 -26.19 -26.72
CA ALA A 473 48.49 -25.11 -26.70
C ALA A 473 47.14 -25.41 -27.40
N ASN A 474 47.07 -26.41 -28.29
CA ASN A 474 45.96 -26.58 -29.24
C ASN A 474 44.82 -27.53 -28.84
N LYS A 475 44.77 -28.09 -27.62
CA LYS A 475 43.61 -28.90 -27.15
C LYS A 475 43.27 -28.70 -25.67
N LYS A 476 42.34 -27.78 -25.39
CA LYS A 476 41.56 -27.81 -24.14
C LYS A 476 40.50 -28.92 -24.22
N ARG A 477 40.17 -29.56 -23.09
CA ARG A 477 39.04 -30.50 -22.98
C ARG A 477 37.73 -29.71 -22.89
N ALA A 478 36.74 -30.08 -23.69
CA ALA A 478 35.38 -29.56 -23.55
C ALA A 478 34.73 -30.05 -22.25
N ILE A 479 33.91 -29.19 -21.65
CA ILE A 479 32.98 -29.46 -20.55
C ILE A 479 31.60 -29.08 -21.12
N PRO A 480 30.53 -29.89 -20.92
CA PRO A 480 29.30 -29.77 -21.71
C PRO A 480 28.65 -28.39 -21.63
N ASN A 481 27.91 -28.06 -22.69
CA ASN A 481 27.44 -26.72 -23.10
C ASN A 481 26.44 -26.07 -22.12
N GLN A 482 26.89 -25.79 -20.90
CA GLN A 482 26.10 -25.23 -19.80
C GLN A 482 25.85 -23.73 -20.02
N VAL A 483 24.61 -23.30 -19.80
CA VAL A 483 24.21 -21.90 -19.87
C VAL A 483 24.71 -21.15 -18.62
N ILE A 484 25.46 -20.08 -18.84
CA ILE A 484 26.07 -19.21 -17.82
C ILE A 484 25.19 -18.00 -17.51
N ARG A 485 24.42 -17.53 -18.49
CA ARG A 485 23.38 -16.48 -18.35
C ARG A 485 22.41 -16.53 -19.54
N LYS A 486 21.16 -16.14 -19.29
CA LYS A 486 20.21 -15.65 -20.32
C LYS A 486 19.78 -14.23 -19.98
N GLY A 487 19.27 -13.48 -20.95
CA GLY A 487 18.67 -12.17 -20.73
C GLY A 487 18.60 -11.32 -22.00
N TRP A 488 17.83 -10.23 -21.95
CA TRP A 488 17.82 -9.23 -23.01
C TRP A 488 19.12 -8.40 -23.01
N LEU A 489 19.59 -8.06 -24.21
CA LEU A 489 20.60 -7.03 -24.45
C LEU A 489 20.23 -6.27 -25.73
N THR A 490 20.49 -4.96 -25.74
CA THR A 490 20.38 -4.15 -26.96
C THR A 490 21.68 -4.29 -27.78
N LEU A 491 21.60 -4.88 -28.97
CA LEU A 491 22.69 -4.99 -29.92
C LEU A 491 22.75 -3.74 -30.80
N ASN A 492 23.80 -2.94 -30.65
CA ASN A 492 24.00 -1.72 -31.44
C ASN A 492 24.66 -2.04 -32.78
N ILE A 493 23.96 -1.75 -33.88
CA ILE A 493 24.46 -1.91 -35.26
C ILE A 493 24.39 -0.55 -35.94
N SER A 494 25.43 -0.19 -36.70
CA SER A 494 25.52 1.08 -37.43
C SER A 494 24.23 1.38 -38.22
N ILE A 495 23.83 2.66 -38.28
CA ILE A 495 22.54 3.11 -38.82
C ILE A 495 22.27 2.58 -40.24
N MET A 496 23.28 2.53 -41.11
CA MET A 496 23.20 1.98 -42.48
C MET A 496 22.94 0.45 -42.56
N LYS A 497 23.00 -0.29 -41.44
CA LYS A 497 22.90 -1.76 -41.40
C LYS A 497 21.80 -2.30 -40.47
N GLY A 498 20.90 -1.43 -40.00
CA GLY A 498 19.65 -1.84 -39.34
C GLY A 498 19.36 -1.19 -37.99
N GLY A 499 20.28 -0.37 -37.47
CA GLY A 499 20.13 0.34 -36.19
C GLY A 499 20.28 -0.55 -34.95
N SER A 500 20.14 0.07 -33.77
CA SER A 500 20.14 -0.62 -32.48
C SER A 500 18.88 -1.47 -32.30
N LYS A 501 19.04 -2.74 -31.91
CA LYS A 501 17.92 -3.68 -31.74
C LYS A 501 18.11 -4.61 -30.55
N GLU A 502 17.04 -4.83 -29.80
CA GLU A 502 17.00 -5.75 -28.68
C GLU A 502 16.88 -7.21 -29.15
N TYR A 503 17.61 -8.10 -28.49
CA TYR A 503 17.57 -9.55 -28.73
C TYR A 503 17.69 -10.31 -27.41
N TRP A 504 17.18 -11.55 -27.40
CA TRP A 504 17.36 -12.46 -26.27
C TRP A 504 18.71 -13.18 -26.41
N PHE A 505 19.64 -12.92 -25.50
CA PHE A 505 20.98 -13.49 -25.50
C PHE A 505 21.09 -14.69 -24.55
N ILE A 506 21.85 -15.70 -24.98
CA ILE A 506 22.24 -16.87 -24.20
C ILE A 506 23.76 -17.00 -24.26
N LEU A 507 24.40 -16.90 -23.10
CA LEU A 507 25.83 -17.13 -22.94
C LEU A 507 26.04 -18.55 -22.41
N THR A 508 26.85 -19.36 -23.10
CA THR A 508 27.37 -20.64 -22.62
C THR A 508 28.88 -20.54 -22.38
N ALA A 509 29.51 -21.61 -21.90
CA ALA A 509 30.96 -21.66 -21.74
C ALA A 509 31.77 -21.61 -23.06
N GLU A 510 31.11 -21.80 -24.21
CA GLU A 510 31.75 -21.89 -25.54
C GLU A 510 31.22 -20.85 -26.54
N SER A 511 30.00 -20.32 -26.36
CA SER A 511 29.37 -19.41 -27.31
C SER A 511 28.47 -18.35 -26.68
N LEU A 512 28.37 -17.19 -27.35
CA LEU A 512 27.28 -16.24 -27.20
C LEU A 512 26.29 -16.42 -28.36
N SER A 513 25.12 -16.98 -28.08
CA SER A 513 24.02 -17.04 -29.04
C SER A 513 23.03 -15.92 -28.79
N TRP A 514 22.36 -15.41 -29.84
CA TRP A 514 21.19 -14.54 -29.66
C TRP A 514 20.04 -14.87 -30.60
N TYR A 515 18.83 -14.58 -30.13
CA TYR A 515 17.56 -15.00 -30.67
C TYR A 515 16.64 -13.78 -30.82
N LYS A 516 15.60 -13.90 -31.67
CA LYS A 516 14.59 -12.85 -31.84
C LYS A 516 13.85 -12.53 -30.54
N ASP A 517 13.59 -13.55 -29.72
CA ASP A 517 12.67 -13.54 -28.59
C ASP A 517 13.00 -14.66 -27.59
N GLU A 518 12.40 -14.57 -26.39
CA GLU A 518 12.51 -15.56 -25.29
C GLU A 518 12.01 -16.96 -25.67
N GLU A 519 11.24 -17.11 -26.77
CA GLU A 519 10.79 -18.42 -27.24
C GLU A 519 11.94 -19.31 -27.75
N GLU A 520 13.12 -18.72 -28.00
CA GLU A 520 14.34 -19.41 -28.46
C GLU A 520 14.19 -20.19 -29.78
N LYS A 521 13.11 -19.94 -30.53
CA LYS A 521 12.80 -20.59 -31.82
C LYS A 521 13.66 -20.06 -32.96
N GLU A 522 13.90 -18.75 -33.03
CA GLU A 522 14.65 -18.12 -34.13
C GLU A 522 16.02 -17.59 -33.67
N LYS A 523 17.04 -18.46 -33.71
CA LYS A 523 18.44 -18.08 -33.47
C LYS A 523 18.94 -17.18 -34.60
N LYS A 524 19.33 -15.94 -34.28
CA LYS A 524 19.85 -14.94 -35.23
C LYS A 524 21.35 -15.07 -35.46
N TYR A 525 22.11 -15.48 -34.43
CA TYR A 525 23.54 -15.75 -34.55
C TYR A 525 24.04 -16.68 -33.44
N MET A 526 25.24 -17.24 -33.65
CA MET A 526 26.07 -17.89 -32.64
C MET A 526 27.50 -17.42 -32.85
N LEU A 527 28.06 -16.76 -31.83
CA LEU A 527 29.42 -16.27 -31.79
C LEU A 527 30.26 -17.17 -30.86
N PRO A 528 31.23 -17.94 -31.37
CA PRO A 528 32.21 -18.63 -30.53
C PRO A 528 33.00 -17.62 -29.67
N LEU A 529 33.33 -18.00 -28.43
CA LEU A 529 34.02 -17.09 -27.50
C LEU A 529 35.55 -17.05 -27.67
N ASP A 530 36.10 -17.91 -28.53
CA ASP A 530 37.54 -18.00 -28.79
C ASP A 530 38.12 -16.67 -29.28
N ASN A 531 39.24 -16.28 -28.68
CA ASN A 531 39.99 -15.04 -28.99
C ASN A 531 39.17 -13.74 -28.85
N LEU A 532 38.08 -13.74 -28.07
CA LEU A 532 37.32 -12.52 -27.77
C LEU A 532 37.83 -11.80 -26.51
N LYS A 533 37.67 -10.48 -26.50
CA LYS A 533 37.78 -9.62 -25.31
C LYS A 533 36.63 -8.63 -25.24
N LEU A 534 36.35 -8.17 -24.02
CA LEU A 534 35.43 -7.05 -23.77
C LEU A 534 36.20 -5.71 -23.87
N ARG A 535 35.53 -4.63 -24.27
CA ARG A 535 36.04 -3.25 -24.21
C ARG A 535 34.95 -2.37 -23.62
N ASP A 536 35.31 -1.49 -22.71
CA ASP A 536 34.38 -0.50 -22.19
C ASP A 536 34.29 0.66 -23.20
N LEU A 537 33.07 1.13 -23.49
CA LEU A 537 32.84 2.23 -24.42
C LEU A 537 32.26 3.44 -23.67
N GLU A 538 32.72 4.63 -24.05
CA GLU A 538 32.16 5.86 -23.50
C GLU A 538 30.68 6.02 -23.85
N LYS A 539 29.92 6.58 -22.91
CA LYS A 539 28.49 6.85 -23.07
C LYS A 539 28.31 8.01 -24.05
N GLY A 540 28.14 7.68 -25.33
CA GLY A 540 27.97 8.66 -26.40
C GLY A 540 26.87 9.69 -26.07
N PHE A 541 27.08 10.94 -26.47
CA PHE A 541 26.43 12.17 -25.96
C PHE A 541 24.88 12.24 -26.04
N MET A 542 24.22 11.24 -26.64
CA MET A 542 22.76 11.11 -26.75
C MET A 542 22.22 9.73 -26.31
N SER A 543 23.06 8.82 -25.79
CA SER A 543 22.65 7.49 -25.32
C SER A 543 22.28 7.51 -23.84
N THR A 544 21.09 7.03 -23.50
CA THR A 544 20.69 6.76 -22.10
C THR A 544 21.24 5.42 -21.59
N LYS A 545 21.35 4.40 -22.44
CA LYS A 545 21.87 3.07 -22.09
C LYS A 545 23.39 3.07 -21.87
N HIS A 546 23.86 2.14 -21.04
CA HIS A 546 25.27 1.87 -20.73
C HIS A 546 25.82 0.80 -21.68
N ILE A 547 27.03 0.98 -22.24
CA ILE A 547 27.52 0.21 -23.39
C ILE A 547 28.86 -0.47 -23.10
N PHE A 548 29.05 -1.69 -23.60
CA PHE A 548 30.34 -2.36 -23.73
C PHE A 548 30.44 -3.07 -25.08
N ALA A 549 31.64 -3.24 -25.60
CA ALA A 549 31.89 -3.95 -26.85
C ALA A 549 32.54 -5.33 -26.62
N ILE A 550 32.36 -6.23 -27.57
CA ILE A 550 33.10 -7.50 -27.67
C ILE A 550 33.85 -7.50 -29.00
N PHE A 551 35.17 -7.66 -28.98
CA PHE A 551 36.02 -7.63 -30.17
C PHE A 551 36.95 -8.85 -30.23
N ASN A 552 37.45 -9.20 -31.41
CA ASN A 552 38.39 -10.31 -31.58
C ASN A 552 39.86 -9.83 -31.53
N THR A 553 40.70 -10.49 -30.74
CA THR A 553 42.10 -10.09 -30.53
C THR A 553 43.00 -10.30 -31.75
N GLU A 554 42.62 -11.16 -32.68
CA GLU A 554 43.33 -11.38 -33.95
C GLU A 554 42.80 -10.48 -35.09
N GLN A 555 42.09 -9.40 -34.74
CA GLN A 555 41.43 -8.45 -35.66
C GLN A 555 40.42 -9.08 -36.65
N ARG A 556 39.98 -10.32 -36.42
CA ARG A 556 38.90 -10.95 -37.21
C ARG A 556 37.57 -10.24 -36.98
N ASN A 557 36.67 -10.30 -37.95
CA ASN A 557 35.30 -9.81 -37.77
C ASN A 557 34.55 -10.70 -36.79
N VAL A 558 33.87 -10.08 -35.82
CA VAL A 558 33.09 -10.75 -34.76
C VAL A 558 31.65 -10.99 -35.21
N TYR A 559 31.07 -10.07 -35.99
CA TYR A 559 29.73 -10.23 -36.54
C TYR A 559 29.63 -9.61 -37.92
N LYS A 560 29.37 -10.44 -38.95
CA LYS A 560 29.36 -10.04 -40.37
C LYS A 560 30.70 -9.37 -40.75
N ASP A 561 30.67 -8.07 -41.03
CA ASP A 561 31.84 -7.25 -41.35
C ASP A 561 32.34 -6.38 -40.17
N LEU A 562 31.68 -6.44 -39.01
CA LEU A 562 32.05 -5.67 -37.83
C LEU A 562 33.17 -6.36 -37.05
N ARG A 563 34.25 -5.61 -36.76
CA ARG A 563 35.38 -6.05 -35.92
C ARG A 563 35.05 -6.07 -34.42
N GLN A 564 34.00 -5.37 -34.00
CA GLN A 564 33.46 -5.39 -32.65
C GLN A 564 31.93 -5.47 -32.68
N VAL A 565 31.35 -6.03 -31.61
CA VAL A 565 29.90 -6.13 -31.36
C VAL A 565 29.58 -5.29 -30.14
N GLU A 566 28.73 -4.28 -30.30
CA GLU A 566 28.37 -3.35 -29.23
C GLU A 566 27.07 -3.79 -28.56
N LEU A 567 27.12 -3.93 -27.23
CA LEU A 567 26.03 -4.43 -26.39
C LEU A 567 25.70 -3.37 -25.34
N ALA A 568 24.42 -3.04 -25.19
CA ALA A 568 23.94 -2.03 -24.27
C ALA A 568 22.89 -2.57 -23.31
N CYS A 569 22.95 -2.09 -22.06
CA CYS A 569 22.02 -2.37 -20.98
C CYS A 569 21.45 -1.05 -20.42
N ASP A 570 20.31 -1.13 -19.73
CA ASP A 570 19.66 0.07 -19.18
C ASP A 570 20.36 0.60 -17.91
N SER A 571 21.01 -0.26 -17.13
CA SER A 571 21.80 0.12 -15.95
C SER A 571 23.29 -0.21 -16.07
N GLN A 572 24.14 0.49 -15.30
CA GLN A 572 25.55 0.11 -15.13
C GLN A 572 25.69 -1.26 -14.43
N GLU A 573 24.76 -1.58 -13.53
CA GLU A 573 24.77 -2.82 -12.77
C GLU A 573 24.55 -4.05 -13.66
N ASP A 574 23.67 -3.93 -14.67
CA ASP A 574 23.48 -4.94 -15.70
C ASP A 574 24.74 -5.11 -16.56
N VAL A 575 25.41 -4.02 -16.94
CA VAL A 575 26.68 -4.08 -17.67
C VAL A 575 27.73 -4.83 -16.85
N ASP A 576 27.93 -4.48 -15.58
CA ASP A 576 28.90 -5.15 -14.69
C ASP A 576 28.53 -6.63 -14.46
N SER A 577 27.24 -6.94 -14.32
CA SER A 577 26.70 -8.29 -14.16
C SER A 577 26.83 -9.15 -15.43
N TRP A 578 26.67 -8.55 -16.63
CA TRP A 578 26.95 -9.22 -17.90
C TRP A 578 28.45 -9.42 -18.12
N LYS A 579 29.30 -8.42 -17.84
CA LYS A 579 30.78 -8.57 -17.85
C LYS A 579 31.24 -9.69 -16.93
N ALA A 580 30.70 -9.78 -15.71
CA ALA A 580 30.96 -10.89 -14.79
C ALA A 580 30.53 -12.25 -15.36
N SER A 581 29.45 -12.29 -16.15
CA SER A 581 29.00 -13.50 -16.84
C SER A 581 29.94 -13.90 -17.98
N PHE A 582 30.40 -12.94 -18.79
CA PHE A 582 31.43 -13.15 -19.83
C PHE A 582 32.77 -13.62 -19.25
N LEU A 583 33.17 -13.10 -18.08
CA LEU A 583 34.34 -13.57 -17.34
C LEU A 583 34.21 -15.04 -16.91
N ARG A 584 33.03 -15.49 -16.46
CA ARG A 584 32.77 -16.93 -16.20
C ARG A 584 32.88 -17.79 -17.46
N ALA A 585 32.65 -17.20 -18.63
CA ALA A 585 32.80 -17.85 -19.93
C ALA A 585 34.22 -17.68 -20.55
N GLY A 586 35.17 -17.11 -19.81
CA GLY A 586 36.57 -16.95 -20.25
C GLY A 586 36.84 -15.76 -21.17
N VAL A 587 35.89 -14.84 -21.33
CA VAL A 587 36.07 -13.59 -22.09
C VAL A 587 36.41 -12.45 -21.14
N TYR A 588 37.63 -11.91 -21.27
CA TYR A 588 38.19 -10.92 -20.35
C TYR A 588 38.13 -9.50 -20.93
N PRO A 589 38.03 -8.46 -20.09
CA PRO A 589 38.19 -7.09 -20.55
C PRO A 589 39.61 -6.83 -21.07
N GLU A 590 39.70 -5.98 -22.08
CA GLU A 590 40.89 -5.24 -22.44
C GLU A 590 41.31 -4.31 -21.29
N LYS A 591 42.57 -3.92 -21.28
CA LYS A 591 43.14 -2.99 -20.30
C LYS A 591 43.41 -1.69 -21.00
N ASP A 592 43.08 -0.58 -20.35
CA ASP A 592 43.41 0.75 -20.84
C ASP A 592 44.93 0.87 -21.03
N GLN A 593 45.37 0.79 -22.29
CA GLN A 593 46.70 1.23 -22.67
C GLN A 593 46.61 2.74 -22.82
N THR A 594 46.97 3.47 -21.76
CA THR A 594 47.35 4.87 -21.91
C THR A 594 48.54 4.93 -22.87
N GLU A 595 48.33 5.52 -24.04
CA GLU A 595 49.34 5.69 -25.10
C GLU A 595 50.41 6.73 -24.68
N ASN A 596 51.21 6.38 -23.67
CA ASN A 596 52.49 7.04 -23.42
C ASN A 596 53.53 6.48 -24.40
N ASP A 597 53.33 6.78 -25.69
CA ASP A 597 54.30 6.52 -26.76
C ASP A 597 55.36 7.64 -26.74
N ASP A 598 56.07 7.72 -25.61
CA ASP A 598 57.12 8.72 -25.33
C ASP A 598 58.49 8.02 -25.28
N ALA A 599 59.45 8.56 -26.02
CA ALA A 599 60.54 7.78 -26.60
C ALA A 599 61.70 7.49 -25.62
N ALA A 600 61.51 6.53 -24.71
CA ALA A 600 62.63 5.84 -24.08
C ALA A 600 63.43 5.06 -25.15
N PRO A 601 64.78 5.08 -25.13
CA PRO A 601 65.58 4.36 -26.11
C PRO A 601 65.34 2.86 -26.03
N ALA A 602 65.41 2.18 -27.18
CA ALA A 602 65.23 0.73 -27.29
C ALA A 602 66.42 -0.04 -26.67
N ASP A 603 66.41 -0.12 -25.34
CA ASP A 603 67.36 -0.93 -24.58
C ASP A 603 67.24 -2.38 -25.07
N THR A 604 68.30 -2.84 -25.74
CA THR A 604 68.18 -3.92 -26.73
C THR A 604 67.99 -5.25 -26.02
N PHE A 605 66.73 -5.70 -25.93
CA PHE A 605 66.35 -7.00 -25.39
C PHE A 605 66.82 -8.16 -26.29
N SER A 606 68.13 -8.39 -26.27
CA SER A 606 68.72 -9.70 -26.53
C SER A 606 68.30 -10.62 -25.38
N MET A 607 67.07 -11.14 -25.45
CA MET A 607 66.61 -12.17 -24.53
C MET A 607 67.36 -13.47 -24.83
N ASP A 608 68.05 -13.97 -23.82
CA ASP A 608 68.48 -15.35 -23.78
C ASP A 608 67.24 -16.28 -23.88
N PRO A 609 67.14 -17.16 -24.90
CA PRO A 609 66.01 -18.08 -25.04
C PRO A 609 65.84 -19.04 -23.85
N GLN A 610 66.91 -19.29 -23.09
CA GLN A 610 66.84 -20.08 -21.86
C GLN A 610 66.15 -19.30 -20.73
N LEU A 611 66.46 -18.01 -20.55
CA LEU A 611 65.75 -17.10 -19.63
C LEU A 611 64.26 -16.98 -19.98
N GLU A 612 63.90 -16.78 -21.25
CA GLU A 612 62.49 -16.67 -21.66
C GLU A 612 61.70 -17.95 -21.34
N ARG A 613 62.29 -19.12 -21.60
CA ARG A 613 61.71 -20.42 -21.23
C ARG A 613 61.57 -20.60 -19.72
N GLN A 614 62.52 -20.10 -18.91
CA GLN A 614 62.41 -20.10 -17.45
C GLN A 614 61.28 -19.18 -16.97
N VAL A 615 61.16 -17.96 -17.53
CA VAL A 615 60.10 -17.00 -17.22
C VAL A 615 58.71 -17.61 -17.44
N GLU A 616 58.47 -18.21 -18.61
CA GLU A 616 57.17 -18.80 -18.93
C GLU A 616 56.91 -20.09 -18.12
N THR A 617 57.94 -20.87 -17.77
CA THR A 617 57.80 -22.02 -16.86
C THR A 617 57.33 -21.56 -15.47
N ILE A 618 57.96 -20.53 -14.90
CA ILE A 618 57.57 -19.96 -13.60
C ILE A 618 56.18 -19.31 -13.69
N ARG A 619 55.86 -18.60 -14.79
CA ARG A 619 54.53 -18.01 -15.01
C ARG A 619 53.41 -19.07 -14.90
N ASN A 620 53.58 -20.22 -15.57
CA ASN A 620 52.61 -21.32 -15.51
C ASN A 620 52.48 -21.95 -14.11
N LEU A 621 53.55 -21.98 -13.32
CA LEU A 621 53.52 -22.45 -11.93
C LEU A 621 52.84 -21.44 -11.00
N VAL A 622 53.14 -20.14 -11.16
CA VAL A 622 52.49 -19.04 -10.42
C VAL A 622 50.98 -19.03 -10.70
N ASP A 623 50.56 -19.10 -11.97
CA ASP A 623 49.15 -19.22 -12.36
C ASP A 623 48.48 -20.42 -11.66
N SER A 624 49.13 -21.59 -11.68
CA SER A 624 48.59 -22.81 -11.07
C SER A 624 48.44 -22.69 -9.56
N TYR A 625 49.43 -22.11 -8.87
CA TYR A 625 49.39 -21.99 -7.42
C TYR A 625 48.41 -20.90 -6.97
N ILE A 626 48.43 -19.72 -7.61
CA ILE A 626 47.50 -18.63 -7.31
C ILE A 626 46.05 -19.00 -7.69
N GLY A 627 45.82 -19.90 -8.64
CA GLY A 627 44.52 -20.52 -8.87
C GLY A 627 44.00 -21.31 -7.65
N ILE A 628 44.87 -22.05 -6.97
CA ILE A 628 44.54 -22.79 -5.73
C ILE A 628 44.27 -21.82 -4.58
N ILE A 629 45.15 -20.83 -4.37
CA ILE A 629 44.97 -19.85 -3.29
C ILE A 629 43.69 -19.02 -3.49
N ASN A 630 43.33 -18.65 -4.72
CA ASN A 630 42.06 -17.98 -5.01
C ASN A 630 40.84 -18.88 -4.75
N LYS A 631 40.95 -20.20 -4.97
CA LYS A 631 39.92 -21.20 -4.64
C LYS A 631 39.75 -21.36 -3.13
N SER A 632 40.85 -21.44 -2.37
CA SER A 632 40.92 -21.43 -0.90
C SER A 632 40.29 -20.15 -0.32
N THR A 633 40.81 -18.98 -0.72
CA THR A 633 40.41 -17.65 -0.25
C THR A 633 38.92 -17.37 -0.48
N ARG A 634 38.39 -17.76 -1.64
CA ARG A 634 36.97 -17.56 -2.01
C ARG A 634 36.00 -18.34 -1.11
N ASP A 635 36.44 -19.45 -0.53
CA ASP A 635 35.65 -20.29 0.37
C ASP A 635 35.84 -19.89 1.85
N LEU A 636 37.10 -19.70 2.28
CA LEU A 636 37.43 -19.43 3.69
C LEU A 636 37.06 -18.03 4.17
N VAL A 637 37.16 -16.99 3.33
CA VAL A 637 36.86 -15.61 3.77
C VAL A 637 35.37 -15.41 4.08
N PRO A 638 34.41 -15.82 3.21
CA PRO A 638 32.99 -15.81 3.57
C PRO A 638 32.67 -16.60 4.83
N LYS A 639 33.25 -17.80 5.01
CA LYS A 639 33.04 -18.62 6.22
C LYS A 639 33.57 -17.93 7.49
N THR A 640 34.71 -17.27 7.39
CA THR A 640 35.31 -16.50 8.49
C THR A 640 34.41 -15.33 8.90
N ILE A 641 33.85 -14.59 7.93
CA ILE A 641 32.93 -13.47 8.18
C ILE A 641 31.60 -13.98 8.74
N MET A 642 31.02 -15.04 8.18
CA MET A 642 29.81 -15.68 8.71
C MET A 642 29.99 -16.08 10.18
N HIS A 643 31.06 -16.80 10.52
CA HIS A 643 31.30 -17.26 11.88
C HIS A 643 31.65 -16.12 12.85
N LEU A 644 32.65 -15.29 12.51
CA LEU A 644 33.20 -14.30 13.44
C LEU A 644 32.43 -12.98 13.50
N MET A 645 31.47 -12.74 12.60
CA MET A 645 30.70 -11.49 12.58
C MET A 645 29.20 -11.73 12.58
N ILE A 646 28.65 -12.43 11.59
CA ILE A 646 27.19 -12.55 11.42
C ILE A 646 26.58 -13.44 12.51
N ASN A 647 27.10 -14.65 12.70
CA ASN A 647 26.67 -15.54 13.77
C ASN A 647 27.00 -14.93 15.14
N SER A 648 28.19 -14.35 15.32
CA SER A 648 28.56 -13.68 16.57
C SER A 648 27.67 -12.48 16.92
N ALA A 649 27.06 -11.80 15.94
CA ALA A 649 26.07 -10.75 16.16
C ALA A 649 24.69 -11.34 16.50
N LYS A 650 24.26 -12.39 15.78
CA LYS A 650 23.03 -13.14 16.08
C LYS A 650 23.03 -13.66 17.52
N ASP A 651 24.08 -14.40 17.90
CA ASP A 651 24.22 -15.01 19.23
C ASP A 651 24.19 -13.94 20.35
N PHE A 652 24.85 -12.81 20.14
CA PHE A 652 24.84 -11.65 21.05
C PHE A 652 23.46 -11.00 21.18
N ILE A 653 22.74 -10.81 20.07
CA ILE A 653 21.39 -10.22 20.06
C ILE A 653 20.39 -11.09 20.85
N HIS A 654 20.48 -12.42 20.73
CA HIS A 654 19.59 -13.33 21.48
C HIS A 654 20.02 -13.56 22.94
N SER A 655 21.33 -13.53 23.24
CA SER A 655 21.86 -13.99 24.55
C SER A 655 22.29 -12.87 25.49
N GLU A 656 22.80 -11.75 24.97
CA GLU A 656 23.51 -10.74 25.76
C GLU A 656 22.87 -9.35 25.69
N LEU A 657 22.35 -8.93 24.52
CA LEU A 657 21.78 -7.59 24.29
C LEU A 657 20.79 -7.16 25.37
N LEU A 658 19.93 -8.07 25.83
CA LEU A 658 18.97 -7.80 26.89
C LEU A 658 19.66 -7.42 28.21
N ALA A 659 20.76 -8.09 28.58
CA ALA A 659 21.53 -7.79 29.78
C ALA A 659 22.28 -6.44 29.69
N TYR A 660 22.75 -6.06 28.50
CA TYR A 660 23.29 -4.72 28.24
C TYR A 660 22.20 -3.64 28.38
N LEU A 661 20.99 -3.87 27.85
CA LEU A 661 19.84 -2.96 28.02
C LEU A 661 19.34 -2.87 29.48
N TYR A 662 19.55 -3.92 30.30
CA TYR A 662 19.29 -3.88 31.74
C TYR A 662 20.37 -3.16 32.56
N SER A 663 21.56 -2.92 31.99
CA SER A 663 22.70 -2.30 32.69
C SER A 663 23.09 -0.91 32.17
N SER A 664 22.52 -0.46 31.05
CA SER A 664 22.84 0.85 30.46
C SER A 664 22.15 2.06 31.13
N GLY A 665 21.16 1.86 32.01
CA GLY A 665 20.55 2.96 32.77
C GLY A 665 19.22 2.63 33.43
N ASP A 666 18.44 3.69 33.72
CA ASP A 666 17.07 3.55 34.23
C ASP A 666 16.11 3.00 33.16
N GLN A 667 15.51 1.85 33.47
CA GLN A 667 14.54 1.15 32.63
C GLN A 667 13.27 1.98 32.37
N ASN A 668 12.92 2.93 33.25
CA ASN A 668 11.78 3.82 33.03
C ASN A 668 12.05 4.82 31.91
N SER A 669 13.24 5.44 31.91
CA SER A 669 13.75 6.28 30.81
C SER A 669 13.81 5.49 29.49
N LEU A 670 14.36 4.28 29.49
CA LEU A 670 14.49 3.46 28.28
C LEU A 670 13.14 3.16 27.61
N MET A 671 12.09 2.97 28.43
CA MET A 671 10.72 2.63 28.02
C MET A 671 9.77 3.83 27.97
N GLU A 672 10.27 5.06 27.79
CA GLU A 672 9.43 6.23 27.50
C GLU A 672 8.75 6.11 26.12
N GLU A 673 7.43 6.30 26.07
CA GLU A 673 6.67 6.37 24.82
C GLU A 673 7.02 7.64 24.03
N SER A 674 7.07 7.56 22.70
CA SER A 674 7.13 8.77 21.86
C SER A 674 5.86 9.62 22.03
N ALA A 675 6.00 10.96 21.93
CA ALA A 675 4.87 11.88 22.08
C ALA A 675 3.70 11.56 21.11
N ASN A 676 4.02 11.16 19.88
CA ASN A 676 3.02 10.75 18.88
C ASN A 676 2.28 9.46 19.30
N GLN A 677 2.99 8.49 19.89
CA GLN A 677 2.38 7.25 20.39
C GLN A 677 1.51 7.51 21.63
N ALA A 678 1.97 8.36 22.54
CA ALA A 678 1.20 8.78 23.71
C ALA A 678 -0.07 9.55 23.30
N GLN A 679 0.02 10.48 22.35
CA GLN A 679 -1.13 11.18 21.78
C GLN A 679 -2.12 10.20 21.13
N ARG A 680 -1.65 9.29 20.27
CA ARG A 680 -2.50 8.28 19.62
C ARG A 680 -3.20 7.37 20.64
N ARG A 681 -2.51 6.97 21.71
CA ARG A 681 -3.09 6.18 22.81
C ARG A 681 -4.19 6.97 23.54
N ASP A 682 -3.94 8.24 23.85
CA ASP A 682 -4.91 9.13 24.49
C ASP A 682 -6.15 9.39 23.60
N GLU A 683 -5.96 9.67 22.31
CA GLU A 683 -7.04 9.86 21.33
C GLU A 683 -7.90 8.59 21.20
N MET A 684 -7.27 7.42 21.12
CA MET A 684 -7.98 6.14 21.02
C MET A 684 -8.77 5.82 22.30
N LEU A 685 -8.22 6.13 23.49
CA LEU A 685 -8.94 5.98 24.76
C LEU A 685 -10.13 6.94 24.84
N ARG A 686 -9.98 8.21 24.43
CA ARG A 686 -11.11 9.17 24.37
C ARG A 686 -12.21 8.68 23.43
N MET A 687 -11.85 8.22 22.23
CA MET A 687 -12.77 7.67 21.25
C MET A 687 -13.51 6.43 21.80
N TYR A 688 -12.79 5.55 22.50
CA TYR A 688 -13.39 4.37 23.14
C TYR A 688 -14.42 4.72 24.22
N HIS A 689 -14.10 5.66 25.11
CA HIS A 689 -15.02 6.10 26.15
C HIS A 689 -16.27 6.78 25.57
N ALA A 690 -16.11 7.68 24.60
CA ALA A 690 -17.23 8.39 23.99
C ALA A 690 -18.09 7.48 23.08
N LEU A 691 -17.52 6.46 22.43
CA LEU A 691 -18.32 5.43 21.73
C LEU A 691 -19.16 4.59 22.70
N LYS A 692 -18.64 4.29 23.90
CA LYS A 692 -19.44 3.64 24.96
C LYS A 692 -20.56 4.54 25.46
N GLU A 693 -20.29 5.81 25.70
CA GLU A 693 -21.31 6.79 26.11
C GLU A 693 -22.40 6.95 25.04
N ALA A 694 -22.03 7.10 23.76
CA ALA A 694 -22.96 7.15 22.63
C ALA A 694 -23.86 5.91 22.54
N LEU A 695 -23.31 4.71 22.77
CA LEU A 695 -24.08 3.46 22.76
C LEU A 695 -25.00 3.30 23.96
N LEU A 696 -24.66 3.87 25.13
CA LEU A 696 -25.58 3.97 26.27
C LEU A 696 -26.75 4.92 25.97
N ILE A 697 -26.46 6.12 25.44
CA ILE A 697 -27.47 7.11 25.03
C ILE A 697 -28.46 6.52 24.00
N ILE A 698 -27.98 5.76 23.01
CA ILE A 698 -28.83 5.08 22.03
C ILE A 698 -29.62 3.91 22.66
N GLY A 699 -29.06 3.26 23.68
CA GLY A 699 -29.75 2.26 24.49
C GLY A 699 -31.01 2.82 25.14
N ASP A 700 -30.90 3.98 25.80
CA ASP A 700 -32.02 4.66 26.47
C ASP A 700 -33.15 5.01 25.48
N ILE A 701 -32.82 5.64 24.34
CA ILE A 701 -33.80 6.02 23.29
C ILE A 701 -34.66 4.82 22.84
N SER A 702 -34.04 3.64 22.71
CA SER A 702 -34.71 2.43 22.25
C SER A 702 -35.76 1.88 23.23
N THR A 703 -35.77 2.35 24.48
CA THR A 703 -36.70 1.87 25.53
C THR A 703 -37.86 2.84 25.79
N GLY A 704 -37.68 4.14 25.55
CA GLY A 704 -38.66 5.17 25.92
C GLY A 704 -39.75 5.49 24.88
N THR A 705 -39.62 5.04 23.62
CA THR A 705 -40.43 5.58 22.51
C THR A 705 -41.55 4.65 22.00
N ILE A 706 -42.78 5.15 21.98
CA ILE A 706 -43.97 4.50 21.41
C ILE A 706 -44.19 5.00 19.97
N SER A 707 -44.42 4.09 19.01
CA SER A 707 -44.69 4.43 17.61
C SER A 707 -46.20 4.53 17.31
N THR A 708 -46.56 5.32 16.29
CA THR A 708 -47.91 5.36 15.70
C THR A 708 -47.83 5.13 14.19
N PRO A 709 -48.68 4.27 13.58
CA PRO A 709 -48.61 3.96 12.15
C PRO A 709 -48.75 5.18 11.23
N VAL A 710 -48.00 5.17 10.13
CA VAL A 710 -48.07 6.15 9.04
C VAL A 710 -49.33 5.88 8.19
N PRO A 711 -50.08 6.91 7.72
CA PRO A 711 -51.19 6.72 6.80
C PRO A 711 -50.73 6.18 5.42
N PRO A 712 -51.58 5.43 4.71
CA PRO A 712 -51.22 4.81 3.43
C PRO A 712 -51.03 5.84 2.29
N PRO A 713 -50.21 5.51 1.27
CA PRO A 713 -50.01 6.37 0.09
C PRO A 713 -51.28 6.52 -0.76
N ILE A 714 -51.36 7.62 -1.50
CA ILE A 714 -52.50 8.00 -2.34
C ILE A 714 -52.34 7.38 -3.74
N ASN A 715 -53.45 6.97 -4.35
CA ASN A 715 -53.48 6.38 -5.69
C ASN A 715 -53.86 7.44 -6.74
N ASP A 716 -52.94 7.77 -7.65
CA ASP A 716 -53.01 8.97 -8.52
C ASP A 716 -53.88 8.80 -9.80
N SER A 717 -54.92 7.97 -9.76
CA SER A 717 -55.81 7.63 -10.89
C SER A 717 -56.73 8.75 -11.40
N TRP A 718 -56.44 10.00 -11.03
CA TRP A 718 -57.22 11.21 -11.31
C TRP A 718 -56.48 12.23 -12.19
N ILE A 719 -55.21 11.97 -12.52
CA ILE A 719 -54.39 12.78 -13.43
C ILE A 719 -54.36 12.09 -14.80
N GLN A 720 -55.02 12.66 -15.81
CA GLN A 720 -54.93 12.17 -17.19
C GLN A 720 -53.78 12.85 -17.94
N GLU A 721 -52.86 12.06 -18.47
CA GLU A 721 -51.83 12.55 -19.40
C GLU A 721 -52.47 12.97 -20.74
N ALA A 722 -52.01 14.10 -21.29
CA ALA A 722 -52.52 14.63 -22.56
C ALA A 722 -51.88 13.89 -23.76
N SER A 723 -52.62 12.95 -24.35
CA SER A 723 -52.17 12.19 -25.52
C SER A 723 -52.08 13.04 -26.80
N PRO A 724 -51.07 12.82 -27.67
CA PRO A 724 -50.99 13.45 -28.98
C PRO A 724 -52.00 12.88 -30.00
N THR A 725 -52.16 13.59 -31.12
CA THR A 725 -53.26 13.44 -32.11
C THR A 725 -53.28 12.14 -32.94
N PRO A 726 -54.45 11.72 -33.48
CA PRO A 726 -54.70 10.35 -33.92
C PRO A 726 -54.44 10.06 -35.42
N GLN A 727 -54.22 8.77 -35.75
CA GLN A 727 -54.39 8.24 -37.11
C GLN A 727 -55.22 6.94 -37.16
N ARG A 728 -56.24 6.96 -38.04
CA ARG A 728 -57.00 5.87 -38.69
C ARG A 728 -57.27 4.52 -37.96
N ARG A 729 -58.57 4.25 -37.75
CA ARG A 729 -59.15 2.90 -37.55
C ARG A 729 -59.25 2.11 -38.86
N GLN A 730 -59.28 0.78 -38.75
CA GLN A 730 -60.26 -0.09 -39.44
C GLN A 730 -60.83 -1.15 -38.45
N PRO A 731 -62.00 -1.77 -38.73
CA PRO A 731 -62.89 -2.30 -37.68
C PRO A 731 -62.86 -3.83 -37.46
N ALA A 732 -63.59 -4.27 -36.43
CA ALA A 732 -63.63 -5.65 -35.94
C ALA A 732 -64.68 -6.55 -36.63
N ALA A 733 -64.57 -7.86 -36.37
CA ALA A 733 -65.60 -8.88 -36.62
C ALA A 733 -65.92 -9.64 -35.30
N ALA A 734 -67.13 -10.16 -35.17
CA ALA A 734 -67.66 -10.72 -33.92
C ALA A 734 -67.60 -12.27 -33.84
N ALA A 735 -67.87 -12.81 -32.65
CA ALA A 735 -67.87 -14.24 -32.35
C ALA A 735 -69.06 -15.01 -32.96
N PRO A 736 -69.00 -16.35 -32.95
CA PRO A 736 -70.00 -17.11 -32.18
C PRO A 736 -69.37 -18.11 -31.18
N ALA A 737 -70.21 -18.84 -30.44
CA ALA A 737 -69.83 -19.60 -29.24
C ALA A 737 -70.08 -21.15 -29.36
N PRO A 738 -70.50 -21.93 -28.33
CA PRO A 738 -69.57 -22.93 -27.75
C PRO A 738 -70.10 -24.38 -27.62
N SER A 739 -69.23 -25.41 -27.62
CA SER A 739 -69.44 -26.67 -26.84
C SER A 739 -68.27 -27.69 -26.84
N ARG A 740 -67.93 -28.17 -25.62
CA ARG A 740 -67.36 -29.46 -25.14
C ARG A 740 -66.23 -30.28 -25.87
N PRO A 741 -65.51 -31.17 -25.12
CA PRO A 741 -64.39 -32.03 -25.57
C PRO A 741 -64.87 -33.51 -25.80
N PRO A 742 -64.04 -34.60 -25.89
CA PRO A 742 -62.57 -34.73 -25.72
C PRO A 742 -61.80 -35.74 -26.65
N ALA A 743 -60.48 -35.86 -26.37
CA ALA A 743 -59.66 -37.10 -26.34
C ALA A 743 -58.67 -37.51 -27.48
N ALA A 744 -57.45 -37.87 -27.03
CA ALA A 744 -56.56 -38.97 -27.45
C ALA A 744 -55.54 -38.88 -28.63
N ARG A 745 -54.25 -39.03 -28.24
CA ARG A 745 -53.13 -39.81 -28.87
C ARG A 745 -52.47 -39.40 -30.22
N GLY A 746 -51.45 -38.52 -30.14
CA GLY A 746 -50.09 -38.60 -30.78
C GLY A 746 -49.90 -38.94 -32.28
N PRO A 747 -48.67 -39.25 -32.75
CA PRO A 747 -47.33 -39.05 -32.17
C PRO A 747 -46.37 -38.16 -33.04
N THR A 748 -45.10 -38.02 -32.62
CA THR A 748 -43.92 -37.45 -33.33
C THR A 748 -43.55 -38.21 -34.63
N PRO A 749 -42.84 -37.65 -35.67
CA PRO A 749 -41.45 -37.14 -35.54
C PRO A 749 -40.86 -36.13 -36.59
N GLY A 750 -39.61 -35.67 -36.35
CA GLY A 750 -38.56 -35.60 -37.42
C GLY A 750 -38.11 -34.22 -37.99
N PRO A 751 -36.79 -33.96 -38.13
CA PRO A 751 -36.22 -32.76 -38.81
C PRO A 751 -35.29 -33.05 -40.03
N PRO A 752 -34.99 -32.02 -40.86
CA PRO A 752 -33.65 -31.80 -41.46
C PRO A 752 -33.15 -30.35 -41.21
N MET A 753 -31.86 -30.01 -40.98
CA MET A 753 -30.59 -30.16 -41.74
C MET A 753 -30.24 -28.98 -42.69
N ASN A 754 -28.93 -28.70 -42.82
CA ASN A 754 -28.29 -27.49 -43.40
C ASN A 754 -28.01 -27.61 -44.93
N PRO A 755 -27.70 -26.52 -45.67
CA PRO A 755 -26.28 -26.25 -46.02
C PRO A 755 -25.87 -24.76 -46.27
N SER A 756 -24.56 -24.52 -46.49
CA SER A 756 -23.92 -23.22 -46.85
C SER A 756 -23.22 -23.31 -48.25
N PRO A 757 -22.67 -22.22 -48.87
CA PRO A 757 -21.42 -21.52 -48.48
C PRO A 757 -21.55 -19.95 -48.63
N ALA A 758 -20.60 -19.03 -48.93
CA ALA A 758 -19.19 -19.05 -49.38
C ALA A 758 -18.43 -17.68 -49.17
N PHE A 759 -17.15 -17.61 -49.60
CA PHE A 759 -16.21 -16.47 -49.92
C PHE A 759 -16.51 -15.00 -49.51
N GLY A 760 -15.52 -14.17 -49.08
CA GLY A 760 -14.07 -14.37 -48.84
C GLY A 760 -13.27 -13.05 -48.55
N ALA A 761 -11.97 -13.16 -48.17
CA ALA A 761 -10.99 -12.10 -47.74
C ALA A 761 -11.25 -11.47 -46.33
N SER A 762 -10.39 -11.56 -45.29
CA SER A 762 -8.95 -11.23 -45.00
C SER A 762 -8.76 -9.80 -44.44
N LEU A 763 -7.87 -9.47 -43.48
CA LEU A 763 -6.53 -9.99 -43.09
C LEU A 763 -6.31 -10.23 -41.56
N ASN A 764 -5.06 -10.59 -41.19
CA ASN A 764 -4.63 -11.34 -39.99
C ASN A 764 -3.89 -10.45 -38.91
N PRO A 765 -3.06 -10.92 -37.93
CA PRO A 765 -3.42 -10.84 -36.51
C PRO A 765 -2.31 -10.32 -35.54
N SER A 766 -2.52 -10.45 -34.22
CA SER A 766 -1.48 -10.89 -33.25
C SER A 766 -2.10 -11.54 -32.00
N PRO A 767 -1.44 -12.51 -31.32
CA PRO A 767 -2.08 -13.34 -30.29
C PRO A 767 -1.58 -13.10 -28.84
N ALA A 768 -2.38 -13.53 -27.87
CA ALA A 768 -1.93 -13.88 -26.52
C ALA A 768 -2.46 -15.28 -26.17
N PHE A 769 -1.60 -16.16 -25.63
CA PHE A 769 -1.96 -17.54 -25.32
C PHE A 769 -2.37 -17.71 -23.85
N GLY A 770 -3.57 -18.25 -23.62
CA GLY A 770 -4.01 -18.82 -22.35
C GLY A 770 -4.56 -20.22 -22.58
N ALA A 771 -4.31 -21.15 -21.66
CA ALA A 771 -4.65 -22.57 -21.78
C ALA A 771 -5.19 -23.12 -20.43
N PRO A 772 -5.80 -24.31 -20.35
CA PRO A 772 -7.27 -24.38 -20.29
C PRO A 772 -7.85 -25.16 -19.09
N PRO A 773 -9.16 -25.03 -18.80
CA PRO A 773 -9.83 -25.74 -17.71
C PRO A 773 -10.37 -27.13 -18.11
N ILE A 774 -10.50 -28.02 -17.12
CA ILE A 774 -11.15 -29.34 -17.20
C ILE A 774 -11.91 -29.62 -15.85
N PRO A 775 -12.80 -30.62 -15.70
CA PRO A 775 -14.20 -30.32 -15.37
C PRO A 775 -14.73 -31.00 -14.07
N SER A 776 -16.04 -30.84 -13.77
CA SER A 776 -16.66 -31.28 -12.50
C SER A 776 -17.91 -32.17 -12.67
N ARG A 777 -17.92 -33.36 -12.04
CA ARG A 777 -19.11 -34.20 -11.68
C ARG A 777 -18.63 -35.55 -11.07
N PRO A 778 -19.51 -36.42 -10.52
CA PRO A 778 -20.84 -36.23 -9.91
C PRO A 778 -20.93 -36.83 -8.48
N GLY A 779 -22.12 -36.82 -7.84
CA GLY A 779 -22.39 -37.52 -6.58
C GLY A 779 -23.76 -38.26 -6.55
N PRO A 780 -23.87 -39.44 -5.90
CA PRO A 780 -25.14 -40.17 -5.65
C PRO A 780 -25.63 -40.11 -4.17
N PRO A 781 -26.85 -40.58 -3.82
CA PRO A 781 -27.63 -39.92 -2.74
C PRO A 781 -28.21 -40.81 -1.60
N SER A 782 -28.80 -40.08 -0.62
CA SER A 782 -30.01 -40.38 0.19
C SER A 782 -30.03 -41.47 1.27
N ASN A 783 -30.40 -41.06 2.50
CA ASN A 783 -31.44 -41.67 3.36
C ASN A 783 -31.92 -40.64 4.41
N ALA A 784 -33.04 -40.88 5.12
CA ALA A 784 -33.68 -39.91 6.02
C ALA A 784 -34.36 -40.56 7.25
N PHE A 785 -34.52 -39.82 8.38
CA PHE A 785 -35.70 -39.80 9.29
C PHE A 785 -35.52 -38.89 10.54
N ASN A 786 -36.64 -38.28 11.00
CA ASN A 786 -37.06 -37.77 12.34
C ASN A 786 -36.11 -37.05 13.35
N SER A 787 -36.32 -35.72 13.47
CA SER A 787 -36.84 -34.91 14.62
C SER A 787 -36.61 -35.21 16.14
N HIS A 788 -36.61 -34.09 16.91
CA HIS A 788 -36.87 -33.85 18.37
C HIS A 788 -35.72 -33.73 19.43
N GLN A 789 -35.52 -32.47 19.87
CA GLN A 789 -35.38 -31.92 21.25
C GLN A 789 -34.23 -32.29 22.24
N ASP A 790 -33.90 -31.28 23.07
CA ASP A 790 -32.89 -31.14 24.14
C ASP A 790 -33.21 -31.88 25.48
N PRO A 791 -32.43 -31.76 26.60
CA PRO A 791 -30.99 -31.46 26.82
C PRO A 791 -30.27 -32.41 27.84
N PHE A 792 -29.00 -32.11 28.17
CA PHE A 792 -28.23 -32.51 29.39
C PHE A 792 -27.95 -34.01 29.69
N SER A 793 -26.67 -34.40 29.64
CA SER A 793 -25.97 -35.27 30.62
C SER A 793 -24.46 -35.38 30.32
N ALA A 794 -23.65 -35.82 31.28
CA ALA A 794 -22.17 -35.78 31.24
C ALA A 794 -21.51 -37.21 31.26
N PRO A 795 -20.18 -37.36 31.45
CA PRO A 795 -19.30 -38.18 30.59
C PRO A 795 -19.23 -39.68 30.96
N PRO A 796 -18.51 -40.51 30.16
CA PRO A 796 -17.21 -40.98 30.68
C PRO A 796 -16.09 -41.37 29.66
N LEU A 797 -14.85 -41.31 30.18
CA LEU A 797 -13.68 -42.19 29.94
C LEU A 797 -12.94 -42.29 28.58
N ILE A 798 -11.61 -42.45 28.70
CA ILE A 798 -10.61 -42.69 27.66
C ILE A 798 -10.08 -44.13 27.78
N PRO A 799 -9.81 -44.83 26.67
CA PRO A 799 -8.74 -45.84 26.62
C PRO A 799 -7.73 -45.58 25.48
N SER A 800 -6.44 -45.51 25.82
CA SER A 800 -5.34 -45.23 24.90
C SER A 800 -4.78 -46.47 24.19
N ARG A 801 -4.45 -46.36 22.88
CA ARG A 801 -3.59 -47.33 22.15
C ARG A 801 -2.68 -46.63 21.11
N PRO A 802 -1.61 -47.30 20.61
CA PRO A 802 -0.33 -46.62 20.41
C PRO A 802 0.09 -46.36 18.94
N ALA A 803 1.05 -45.45 18.78
CA ALA A 803 1.76 -45.22 17.52
C ALA A 803 2.71 -46.37 17.15
N ARG A 804 2.98 -46.55 15.85
CA ARG A 804 3.78 -47.65 15.28
C ARG A 804 5.12 -47.13 14.74
N VAL A 805 6.21 -47.77 15.14
CA VAL A 805 7.60 -47.35 14.83
C VAL A 805 8.21 -48.19 13.68
N PRO A 806 8.93 -47.60 12.71
CA PRO A 806 9.75 -48.32 11.72
C PRO A 806 11.11 -48.78 12.30
N PRO A 807 11.76 -49.83 11.75
CA PRO A 807 12.90 -50.49 12.39
C PRO A 807 14.26 -49.78 12.20
N GLY A 808 15.13 -49.88 13.22
CA GLY A 808 16.59 -49.68 13.11
C GLY A 808 17.32 -50.99 12.74
N VAL A 809 18.64 -51.00 12.48
CA VAL A 809 19.78 -51.12 13.44
C VAL A 809 21.00 -51.58 12.58
N PRO A 810 22.32 -51.42 12.92
CA PRO A 810 22.98 -50.83 14.10
C PRO A 810 23.99 -49.68 13.81
N SER A 811 24.57 -49.11 14.88
CA SER A 811 25.95 -48.60 14.87
C SER A 811 26.69 -49.03 16.14
N ARG A 812 28.03 -49.05 16.14
CA ARG A 812 28.89 -49.63 17.19
C ARG A 812 29.36 -48.60 18.23
N ARG A 813 29.42 -49.01 19.50
CA ARG A 813 30.29 -48.38 20.54
C ARG A 813 31.74 -48.83 20.37
N PRO A 814 32.72 -48.04 20.86
CA PRO A 814 33.50 -48.51 22.00
C PRO A 814 33.53 -47.44 23.15
N PRO A 815 34.55 -47.27 24.02
CA PRO A 815 34.30 -47.24 25.48
C PRO A 815 34.57 -45.88 26.16
N GLY A 816 34.20 -45.77 27.44
CA GLY A 816 34.38 -44.56 28.25
C GLY A 816 35.68 -44.48 29.06
N ALA A 817 36.02 -43.26 29.50
CA ALA A 817 37.15 -42.91 30.35
C ALA A 817 36.69 -41.87 31.42
N PRO A 818 37.46 -41.62 32.51
CA PRO A 818 36.86 -41.26 33.80
C PRO A 818 36.81 -39.75 34.12
N SER A 819 36.10 -39.45 35.22
CA SER A 819 35.86 -38.11 35.74
C SER A 819 37.04 -37.55 36.55
N HIS A 820 37.56 -36.40 36.15
CA HIS A 820 38.41 -35.54 36.99
C HIS A 820 38.01 -34.07 36.84
N ARG A 821 37.98 -33.36 37.96
CA ARG A 821 37.55 -31.96 38.08
C ARG A 821 38.74 -31.10 38.51
N PRO A 822 39.27 -30.20 37.64
CA PRO A 822 40.30 -29.25 38.05
C PRO A 822 39.70 -28.18 38.98
N THR A 823 40.45 -27.83 40.03
CA THR A 823 40.14 -26.66 40.88
C THR A 823 40.91 -25.46 40.33
N ILE A 824 40.23 -24.34 40.08
CA ILE A 824 40.90 -23.10 39.65
C ILE A 824 41.25 -22.26 40.90
N ILE A 825 42.51 -21.87 40.99
CA ILE A 825 43.06 -21.01 42.04
C ILE A 825 42.86 -19.54 41.63
N ARG A 826 42.43 -18.70 42.57
CA ARG A 826 42.40 -17.24 42.38
C ARG A 826 43.79 -16.64 42.65
N PRO A 827 44.29 -15.71 41.81
CA PRO A 827 45.29 -14.73 42.22
C PRO A 827 44.70 -13.81 43.31
N ALA A 828 45.55 -13.22 44.15
CA ALA A 828 45.14 -12.33 45.23
C ALA A 828 45.28 -10.85 44.84
N GLU A 829 44.36 -10.02 45.34
CA GLU A 829 44.49 -8.57 45.39
C GLU A 829 45.21 -8.14 46.69
N PRO A 830 46.02 -7.06 46.68
CA PRO A 830 46.50 -6.42 47.90
C PRO A 830 45.38 -5.62 48.58
N SER A 831 45.51 -5.39 49.89
CA SER A 831 44.49 -4.76 50.76
C SER A 831 45.02 -3.48 51.44
N LEU A 832 44.16 -2.83 52.25
CA LEU A 832 44.43 -1.68 53.16
C LEU A 832 44.52 -0.31 52.47
N LEU A 833 43.90 0.80 52.92
CA LEU A 833 42.91 1.10 54.00
C LEU A 833 41.88 2.14 53.45
N ASP A 834 40.79 2.56 54.10
CA ASP A 834 40.19 2.31 55.44
C ASP A 834 38.67 2.10 55.28
#